data_AF-A0A2P7NWR9-F1
#
_entry.id   AF-A0A2P7NWR9-F1
#
_cell.length_a   1.000
_cell.length_b   1.000
_cell.length_c   1.000
_cell.angle_alpha   90.00
_cell.angle_beta   90.00
_cell.angle_gamma   90.00
#
_symmetry.space_group_name_H-M   'P 1'
#
loop_
_entity.id
_entity.type
_entity.pdbx_description
1 polymer ?
#
loop_
_entity_poly.entity_id
_entity_poly.type
_entity_poly.pdbx_seq_one_letter_code
_entity_poly.pdbx_strand_id
1 'polypeptide(L)'
;MSDKQLEVLQTVVAMFNAAPGARYLNEFVLFLDNTGSSVKELASFLAQTDVFKQSLYSDTLSNTEFADQFVNNTAGLLVSKEDKAWAASEIVKMLDAGESRGDVLYWAATALASIDFTNIHWGATAQQFNHKIEVAAFYSIDQSGSATSLSVLQQVTEKVTNDISTVTAIKTLLASNNAGKVIDGYVKKALVFADLNGDHLLNPEEASSITDAFGNFFLPSIIGFGDLIASGGIDIATGMPFEGIMTAPAGATVITPLTTLVDKIVQDNAISVQSAVIKVLASLDLNTSIDLLHFDPIKEAIRTDIYPTEINNALKIHVASVQIQILVSQIAALLHGAGIAPDETTAIDWAYDTLAAMVGNSTDRIPLTSKSIIVKVIVGAAQLSGVDEAVLLKSAGLLADASQSIANLNLSIINTSQNSGNKLKILANIAAVQIVSENIEADMESGAAKGNVASTVRSTTGALFTNAITKAGSKVGDVNGDGKSDAHLLLPSSGGGSPAPSTNIFYLATNATAFSGTAANDILSISTASTWTPLIMTAVVLNGGAGINTISVQDGSSIALATVLNFTNLIFDATGVVGANNVTMSAAQHQNFTGTITALGTGVNGEQITISGDGNITTLTDIETYVLEDDSTNARTVTVT
;
A
#
# COMPACT_ATOMS: atom_id res chain seq x y z
N MET A 1 32.84 13.69 27.99
CA MET A 1 32.20 12.64 28.80
C MET A 1 33.08 12.35 30.01
N SER A 2 32.53 12.34 31.22
CA SER A 2 33.24 11.90 32.44
C SER A 2 33.22 10.37 32.57
N ASP A 3 34.11 9.80 33.40
CA ASP A 3 34.13 8.35 33.67
C ASP A 3 32.78 7.85 34.21
N LYS A 4 32.13 8.64 35.07
CA LYS A 4 30.79 8.34 35.60
C LYS A 4 29.73 8.29 34.50
N GLN A 5 29.76 9.24 33.54
CA GLN A 5 28.83 9.22 32.41
C GLN A 5 29.07 8.01 31.51
N LEU A 6 30.33 7.62 31.27
CA LEU A 6 30.67 6.44 30.49
C LEU A 6 30.12 5.16 31.14
N GLU A 7 30.29 5.02 32.45
CA GLU A 7 29.82 3.86 33.21
C GLU A 7 28.29 3.75 33.20
N VAL A 8 27.57 4.88 33.33
CA VAL A 8 26.11 4.94 33.18
C VAL A 8 25.70 4.54 31.76
N LEU A 9 26.36 5.08 30.73
CA LEU A 9 26.06 4.74 29.33
C LEU A 9 26.28 3.24 29.05
N GLN A 10 27.39 2.66 29.49
CA GLN A 10 27.65 1.23 29.38
C GLN A 10 26.52 0.42 30.01
N THR A 11 26.13 0.78 31.22
CA THR A 11 25.09 0.08 31.98
C THR A 11 23.73 0.19 31.30
N VAL A 12 23.30 1.40 30.92
CA VAL A 12 21.99 1.62 30.27
C VAL A 12 21.92 0.96 28.90
N VAL A 13 22.98 1.06 28.08
CA VAL A 13 23.03 0.40 26.77
C VAL A 13 22.96 -1.12 26.91
N ALA A 14 23.61 -1.71 27.92
CA ALA A 14 23.51 -3.15 28.16
C ALA A 14 22.11 -3.55 28.65
N MET A 15 21.55 -2.80 29.61
CA MET A 15 20.28 -3.15 30.23
C MET A 15 19.07 -2.95 29.31
N PHE A 16 19.08 -1.88 28.50
CA PHE A 16 17.92 -1.43 27.73
C PHE A 16 18.10 -1.48 26.21
N ASN A 17 19.33 -1.75 25.74
CA ASN A 17 19.70 -1.64 24.33
C ASN A 17 19.29 -0.28 23.73
N ALA A 18 19.45 0.78 24.54
CA ALA A 18 18.95 2.12 24.27
C ALA A 18 19.98 3.17 24.69
N ALA A 19 19.92 4.34 24.05
CA ALA A 19 20.54 5.53 24.62
C ALA A 19 19.73 5.99 25.84
N PRO A 20 20.34 6.58 26.88
CA PRO A 20 19.57 7.19 27.97
C PRO A 20 18.87 8.49 27.55
N GLY A 21 19.33 9.17 26.49
CA GLY A 21 18.92 10.54 26.21
C GLY A 21 19.45 11.53 27.25
N ALA A 22 19.36 12.82 26.94
CA ALA A 22 19.90 13.88 27.79
C ALA A 22 19.19 13.94 29.15
N ARG A 23 17.87 13.72 29.14
CA ARG A 23 17.05 13.77 30.35
C ARG A 23 17.43 12.68 31.35
N TYR A 24 17.32 11.40 30.98
CA TYR A 24 17.62 10.33 31.93
C TYR A 24 19.11 10.27 32.28
N LEU A 25 20.02 10.57 31.36
CA LEU A 25 21.44 10.64 31.69
C LEU A 25 21.72 11.67 32.79
N ASN A 26 21.11 12.86 32.71
CA ASN A 26 21.24 13.88 33.73
C ASN A 26 20.60 13.45 35.06
N GLU A 27 19.39 12.90 35.03
CA GLU A 27 18.70 12.38 36.23
C GLU A 27 19.52 11.28 36.93
N PHE A 28 20.12 10.35 36.18
CA PHE A 28 20.97 9.30 36.71
C PHE A 28 22.25 9.84 37.34
N VAL A 29 22.95 10.76 36.67
CA VAL A 29 24.16 11.38 37.23
C VAL A 29 23.85 12.18 38.49
N LEU A 30 22.76 12.95 38.49
CA LEU A 30 22.31 13.68 39.67
C LEU A 30 21.93 12.77 40.83
N PHE A 31 21.29 11.64 40.56
CA PHE A 31 21.00 10.62 41.57
C PHE A 31 22.31 10.14 42.23
N LEU A 32 23.29 9.73 41.42
CA LEU A 32 24.59 9.24 41.92
C LEU A 32 25.34 10.30 42.73
N ASP A 33 25.30 11.57 42.30
CA ASP A 33 25.97 12.68 43.00
C ASP A 33 25.28 13.01 44.33
N ASN A 34 23.95 12.94 44.38
CA ASN A 34 23.19 13.31 45.58
C ASN A 34 23.14 12.19 46.63
N THR A 35 23.11 10.92 46.22
CA THR A 35 23.03 9.78 47.16
C THR A 35 24.39 9.22 47.52
N GLY A 36 25.42 9.47 46.70
CA GLY A 36 26.71 8.80 46.80
C GLY A 36 26.67 7.33 46.35
N SER A 37 25.58 6.91 45.69
CA SER A 37 25.43 5.56 45.15
C SER A 37 26.40 5.30 43.99
N SER A 38 26.72 4.03 43.77
CA SER A 38 27.48 3.53 42.63
C SER A 38 26.57 3.27 41.42
N VAL A 39 27.17 3.17 40.22
CA VAL A 39 26.42 2.78 39.00
C VAL A 39 25.89 1.34 39.11
N LYS A 40 26.59 0.46 39.84
CA LYS A 40 26.08 -0.88 40.19
C LYS A 40 24.73 -0.78 40.92
N GLU A 41 24.63 0.06 41.96
CA GLU A 41 23.38 0.25 42.71
C GLU A 41 22.29 0.91 41.84
N LEU A 42 22.65 1.85 40.96
CA LEU A 42 21.72 2.40 39.97
C LEU A 42 21.17 1.30 39.06
N ALA A 43 22.00 0.37 38.58
CA ALA A 43 21.56 -0.78 37.80
C ALA A 43 20.56 -1.65 38.57
N SER A 44 20.80 -1.88 39.86
CA SER A 44 19.86 -2.61 40.72
C SER A 44 18.51 -1.88 40.82
N PHE A 45 18.49 -0.55 40.91
CA PHE A 45 17.24 0.23 40.89
C PHE A 45 16.53 0.18 39.52
N LEU A 46 17.27 0.34 38.43
CA LEU A 46 16.71 0.30 37.08
C LEU A 46 16.08 -1.06 36.76
N ALA A 47 16.69 -2.15 37.22
CA ALA A 47 16.17 -3.52 37.07
C ALA A 47 14.83 -3.75 37.82
N GLN A 48 14.44 -2.84 38.72
CA GLN A 48 13.16 -2.91 39.42
C GLN A 48 12.02 -2.16 38.72
N THR A 49 12.34 -1.33 37.72
CA THR A 49 11.35 -0.51 37.00
C THR A 49 10.41 -1.38 36.16
N ASP A 50 9.18 -0.90 35.98
CA ASP A 50 8.21 -1.56 35.08
C ASP A 50 8.71 -1.59 33.64
N VAL A 51 9.39 -0.53 33.19
CA VAL A 51 10.02 -0.49 31.85
C VAL A 51 11.00 -1.65 31.66
N PHE A 52 11.82 -1.96 32.68
CA PHE A 52 12.74 -3.10 32.60
C PHE A 52 12.01 -4.45 32.64
N LYS A 53 11.06 -4.60 33.57
CA LYS A 53 10.37 -5.88 33.79
C LYS A 53 9.37 -6.20 32.68
N GLN A 54 8.56 -5.24 32.27
CA GLN A 54 7.44 -5.47 31.36
C GLN A 54 7.89 -5.36 29.89
N SER A 55 8.81 -4.45 29.57
CA SER A 55 9.21 -4.20 28.17
C SER A 55 10.43 -4.99 27.70
N LEU A 56 11.23 -5.58 28.61
CA LEU A 56 12.49 -6.26 28.24
C LEU A 56 12.62 -7.65 28.86
N TYR A 57 12.65 -7.73 30.19
CA TYR A 57 12.99 -8.94 30.92
C TYR A 57 11.97 -9.21 32.03
N SER A 58 10.91 -9.96 31.70
CA SER A 58 9.84 -10.31 32.63
C SER A 58 10.38 -10.80 33.98
N ASP A 59 9.80 -10.29 35.06
CA ASP A 59 10.10 -10.73 36.42
C ASP A 59 9.63 -12.17 36.67
N THR A 60 8.79 -12.73 35.79
CA THR A 60 8.38 -14.13 35.80
C THR A 60 9.42 -15.09 35.22
N LEU A 61 10.46 -14.59 34.55
CA LEU A 61 11.52 -15.44 34.00
C LEU A 61 12.31 -16.12 35.12
N SER A 62 12.63 -17.39 34.95
CA SER A 62 13.67 -18.04 35.76
C SER A 62 15.04 -17.39 35.52
N ASN A 63 16.00 -17.64 36.43
CA ASN A 63 17.38 -17.18 36.26
C ASN A 63 17.97 -17.62 34.91
N THR A 64 17.70 -18.86 34.50
CA THR A 64 18.15 -19.41 33.22
C THR A 64 17.53 -18.70 32.04
N GLU A 65 16.20 -18.53 32.02
CA GLU A 65 15.49 -17.87 30.91
C GLU A 65 15.93 -16.41 30.77
N PHE A 66 16.09 -15.71 31.90
CA PHE A 66 16.62 -14.34 31.91
C PHE A 66 18.05 -14.28 31.34
N ALA A 67 18.94 -15.16 31.79
CA ALA A 67 20.33 -15.20 31.34
C ALA A 67 20.43 -15.47 29.84
N ASP A 68 19.70 -16.48 29.36
CA ASP A 68 19.66 -16.83 27.94
C ASP A 68 19.10 -15.68 27.10
N GLN A 69 18.01 -15.04 27.53
CA GLN A 69 17.42 -13.91 26.82
C GLN A 69 18.37 -12.71 26.80
N PHE A 70 18.99 -12.36 27.93
CA PHE A 70 19.92 -11.24 28.01
C PHE A 70 21.15 -11.44 27.12
N VAL A 71 21.77 -12.62 27.18
CA VAL A 71 22.94 -12.93 26.35
C VAL A 71 22.58 -12.94 24.87
N ASN A 72 21.43 -13.49 24.48
CA ASN A 72 20.99 -13.47 23.09
C ASN A 72 20.70 -12.05 22.58
N ASN A 73 20.05 -11.21 23.39
CA ASN A 73 19.76 -9.82 23.02
C ASN A 73 21.04 -8.99 22.88
N THR A 74 22.06 -9.26 23.71
CA THR A 74 23.32 -8.52 23.70
C THR A 74 24.25 -8.98 22.58
N ALA A 75 24.40 -10.29 22.40
CA ALA A 75 25.41 -10.88 21.53
C ALA A 75 24.90 -11.28 20.13
N GLY A 76 23.58 -11.51 20.00
CA GLY A 76 22.94 -11.87 18.74
C GLY A 76 23.61 -13.05 18.03
N LEU A 77 23.90 -12.86 16.74
CA LEU A 77 24.56 -13.84 15.87
C LEU A 77 26.09 -13.68 15.80
N LEU A 78 26.66 -12.66 16.46
CA LEU A 78 28.10 -12.40 16.44
C LEU A 78 28.90 -13.36 17.31
N VAL A 79 28.22 -14.09 18.20
CA VAL A 79 28.83 -15.03 19.14
C VAL A 79 28.27 -16.43 18.91
N SER A 80 29.15 -17.42 18.99
CA SER A 80 28.78 -18.83 18.82
C SER A 80 27.73 -19.26 19.86
N LYS A 81 26.97 -20.32 19.55
CA LYS A 81 25.97 -20.85 20.48
C LYS A 81 26.63 -21.34 21.78
N GLU A 82 27.80 -21.94 21.66
CA GLU A 82 28.60 -22.47 22.76
C GLU A 82 29.08 -21.34 23.69
N ASP A 83 29.63 -20.26 23.12
CA ASP A 83 30.12 -19.12 23.91
C ASP A 83 28.96 -18.37 24.60
N LYS A 84 27.82 -18.24 23.93
CA LYS A 84 26.60 -17.69 24.55
C LYS A 84 26.11 -18.54 25.72
N ALA A 85 26.09 -19.87 25.56
CA ALA A 85 25.71 -20.78 26.63
C ALA A 85 26.66 -20.72 27.83
N TRP A 86 27.97 -20.53 27.59
CA TRP A 86 28.94 -20.29 28.65
C TRP A 86 28.63 -18.99 29.41
N ALA A 87 28.42 -17.87 28.71
CA ALA A 87 28.11 -16.59 29.35
C ALA A 87 26.80 -16.64 30.15
N ALA A 88 25.76 -17.28 29.61
CA ALA A 88 24.50 -17.48 30.32
C ALA A 88 24.69 -18.31 31.59
N SER A 89 25.52 -19.36 31.54
CA SER A 89 25.88 -20.19 32.71
C SER A 89 26.57 -19.37 33.81
N GLU A 90 27.48 -18.47 33.46
CA GLU A 90 28.13 -17.58 34.45
C GLU A 90 27.12 -16.61 35.09
N ILE A 91 26.22 -16.03 34.30
CA ILE A 91 25.13 -15.18 34.81
C ILE A 91 24.23 -15.95 35.78
N VAL A 92 23.84 -17.18 35.44
CA VAL A 92 23.02 -18.04 36.32
C VAL A 92 23.73 -18.29 37.64
N LYS A 93 25.04 -18.60 37.63
CA LYS A 93 25.80 -18.79 38.88
C LYS A 93 25.78 -17.56 39.79
N MET A 94 25.87 -16.36 39.21
CA MET A 94 25.82 -15.11 39.99
C MET A 94 24.43 -14.88 40.60
N LEU A 95 23.38 -15.11 39.82
CA LEU A 95 21.99 -14.97 40.28
C LEU A 95 21.65 -16.00 41.37
N ASP A 96 22.10 -17.25 41.20
CA ASP A 96 21.91 -18.32 42.19
C ASP A 96 22.73 -18.08 43.47
N ALA A 97 23.82 -17.31 43.38
CA ALA A 97 24.58 -16.83 44.53
C ALA A 97 23.94 -15.62 45.25
N GLY A 98 22.84 -15.08 44.71
CA GLY A 98 22.05 -14.00 45.32
C GLY A 98 22.35 -12.60 44.81
N GLU A 99 23.16 -12.44 43.76
CA GLU A 99 23.31 -11.13 43.08
C GLU A 99 21.99 -10.74 42.39
N SER A 100 21.68 -9.44 42.37
CA SER A 100 20.47 -8.97 41.67
C SER A 100 20.67 -8.99 40.14
N ARG A 101 19.58 -9.02 39.37
CA ARG A 101 19.67 -8.89 37.90
C ARG A 101 20.43 -7.62 37.48
N GLY A 102 20.20 -6.49 38.16
CA GLY A 102 20.92 -5.24 37.89
C GLY A 102 22.43 -5.36 38.13
N ASP A 103 22.84 -6.05 39.20
CA ASP A 103 24.26 -6.28 39.51
C ASP A 103 24.96 -7.10 38.43
N VAL A 104 24.28 -8.16 37.97
CA VAL A 104 24.82 -9.04 36.93
C VAL A 104 24.89 -8.33 35.57
N LEU A 105 23.91 -7.48 35.25
CA LEU A 105 23.92 -6.67 34.02
C LEU A 105 25.02 -5.62 34.04
N TYR A 106 25.23 -4.94 35.16
CA TYR A 106 26.35 -4.03 35.35
C TYR A 106 27.68 -4.76 35.16
N TRP A 107 27.86 -5.91 35.82
CA TRP A 107 29.07 -6.73 35.65
C TRP A 107 29.29 -7.14 34.18
N ALA A 108 28.24 -7.60 33.50
CA ALA A 108 28.30 -8.01 32.10
C ALA A 108 28.65 -6.84 31.17
N ALA A 109 28.08 -5.66 31.43
CA ALA A 109 28.38 -4.43 30.69
C ALA A 109 29.87 -4.04 30.82
N THR A 110 30.39 -4.02 32.04
CA THR A 110 31.81 -3.72 32.31
C THR A 110 32.74 -4.76 31.67
N ALA A 111 32.39 -6.04 31.78
CA ALA A 111 33.16 -7.12 31.19
C ALA A 111 33.19 -6.99 29.66
N LEU A 112 32.04 -6.84 29.02
CA LEU A 112 31.92 -6.74 27.56
C LEU A 112 32.62 -5.50 27.00
N ALA A 113 32.51 -4.35 27.67
CA ALA A 113 33.19 -3.12 27.28
C ALA A 113 34.72 -3.27 27.27
N SER A 114 35.27 -4.15 28.12
CA SER A 114 36.72 -4.31 28.34
C SER A 114 37.37 -5.39 27.49
N ILE A 115 36.58 -6.17 26.72
CA ILE A 115 37.10 -7.24 25.87
C ILE A 115 37.88 -6.64 24.68
N ASP A 116 39.08 -7.16 24.43
CA ASP A 116 39.88 -6.81 23.26
C ASP A 116 39.14 -7.16 21.95
N PHE A 117 39.07 -6.23 21.01
CA PHE A 117 38.32 -6.42 19.75
C PHE A 117 38.90 -7.52 18.85
N THR A 118 40.14 -7.94 19.06
CA THR A 118 40.78 -9.06 18.37
C THR A 118 40.44 -10.42 18.99
N ASN A 119 39.71 -10.44 20.11
CA ASN A 119 39.22 -11.68 20.72
C ASN A 119 38.31 -12.44 19.74
N ILE A 120 38.68 -13.70 19.44
CA ILE A 120 37.99 -14.51 18.43
C ILE A 120 36.57 -14.93 18.80
N HIS A 121 36.19 -14.86 20.09
CA HIS A 121 34.89 -15.28 20.60
C HIS A 121 33.93 -14.10 20.79
N TRP A 122 34.44 -13.00 21.36
CA TRP A 122 33.62 -11.87 21.83
C TRP A 122 34.03 -10.52 21.26
N GLY A 123 35.16 -10.44 20.52
CA GLY A 123 35.72 -9.17 20.06
C GLY A 123 34.78 -8.37 19.16
N ALA A 124 34.05 -9.05 18.25
CA ALA A 124 33.06 -8.40 17.39
C ALA A 124 31.87 -7.81 18.18
N THR A 125 31.34 -8.56 19.15
CA THR A 125 30.25 -8.10 20.02
C THR A 125 30.69 -6.97 20.93
N ALA A 126 31.89 -7.07 21.50
CA ALA A 126 32.50 -6.02 22.32
C ALA A 126 32.67 -4.73 21.51
N GLN A 127 33.09 -4.84 20.25
CA GLN A 127 33.20 -3.72 19.34
C GLN A 127 31.83 -3.10 19.03
N GLN A 128 30.82 -3.91 18.68
CA GLN A 128 29.45 -3.40 18.46
C GLN A 128 28.90 -2.69 19.71
N PHE A 129 29.11 -3.26 20.89
CA PHE A 129 28.66 -2.68 22.15
C PHE A 129 29.31 -1.32 22.42
N ASN A 130 30.63 -1.21 22.23
CA ASN A 130 31.35 0.06 22.35
C ASN A 130 30.91 1.10 21.30
N HIS A 131 30.63 0.67 20.07
CA HIS A 131 30.05 1.54 19.05
C HIS A 131 28.66 2.07 19.45
N LYS A 132 27.79 1.22 20.03
CA LYS A 132 26.49 1.64 20.56
C LYS A 132 26.63 2.67 21.68
N ILE A 133 27.59 2.48 22.59
CA ILE A 133 27.91 3.46 23.64
C ILE A 133 28.37 4.79 23.03
N GLU A 134 29.20 4.76 22.00
CA GLU A 134 29.67 5.96 21.31
C GLU A 134 28.50 6.75 20.67
N VAL A 135 27.57 6.06 20.02
CA VAL A 135 26.37 6.68 19.43
C VAL A 135 25.42 7.17 20.51
N ALA A 136 25.21 6.40 21.59
CA ALA A 136 24.39 6.82 22.72
C ALA A 136 24.96 8.07 23.41
N ALA A 137 26.28 8.17 23.55
CA ALA A 137 26.96 9.36 24.06
C ALA A 137 26.75 10.56 23.13
N PHE A 138 26.90 10.37 21.82
CA PHE A 138 26.66 11.42 20.83
C PHE A 138 25.22 11.95 20.90
N TYR A 139 24.23 11.06 20.95
CA TYR A 139 22.82 11.43 21.10
C TYR A 139 22.55 12.17 22.42
N SER A 140 22.97 11.59 23.54
CA SER A 140 22.56 12.03 24.88
C SER A 140 23.35 13.25 25.37
N ILE A 141 24.61 13.38 24.98
CA ILE A 141 25.52 14.44 25.45
C ILE A 141 25.71 15.49 24.37
N ASP A 142 26.18 15.08 23.19
CA ASP A 142 26.61 16.04 22.16
C ASP A 142 25.41 16.72 21.48
N GLN A 143 24.34 15.96 21.20
CA GLN A 143 23.10 16.47 20.61
C GLN A 143 22.07 16.90 21.65
N SER A 144 22.24 16.53 22.92
CA SER A 144 21.24 16.77 23.97
C SER A 144 19.83 16.24 23.61
N GLY A 145 19.75 15.06 22.97
CA GLY A 145 18.49 14.46 22.55
C GLY A 145 17.53 14.24 23.72
N SER A 146 16.32 14.78 23.62
CA SER A 146 15.35 14.88 24.73
C SER A 146 14.34 13.74 24.79
N ALA A 147 14.44 12.73 23.92
CA ALA A 147 13.49 11.62 23.92
C ALA A 147 13.47 10.90 25.27
N THR A 148 12.27 10.47 25.65
CA THR A 148 11.97 9.74 26.88
C THR A 148 11.23 8.43 26.64
N SER A 149 10.68 8.23 25.44
CA SER A 149 10.15 6.94 25.00
C SER A 149 11.27 5.91 24.85
N LEU A 150 11.09 4.71 25.41
CA LEU A 150 12.05 3.63 25.25
C LEU A 150 12.20 3.23 23.78
N SER A 151 11.11 3.19 22.99
CA SER A 151 11.16 2.80 21.57
C SER A 151 12.06 3.74 20.78
N VAL A 152 11.88 5.05 20.94
CA VAL A 152 12.70 6.09 20.30
C VAL A 152 14.17 5.97 20.72
N LEU A 153 14.41 5.80 22.01
CA LEU A 153 15.76 5.68 22.57
C LEU A 153 16.50 4.40 22.13
N GLN A 154 15.77 3.30 21.87
CA GLN A 154 16.32 2.08 21.28
C GLN A 154 16.72 2.28 19.83
N GLN A 155 15.89 3.00 19.04
CA GLN A 155 16.15 3.28 17.63
C GLN A 155 17.43 4.11 17.40
N VAL A 156 17.84 4.93 18.38
CA VAL A 156 19.13 5.65 18.35
C VAL A 156 20.33 4.70 18.11
N THR A 157 20.26 3.46 18.61
CA THR A 157 21.39 2.52 18.57
C THR A 157 21.10 1.22 17.80
N GLU A 158 19.87 1.03 17.30
CA GLU A 158 19.41 -0.22 16.70
C GLU A 158 20.26 -0.67 15.51
N LYS A 159 20.56 0.25 14.59
CA LYS A 159 21.34 -0.02 13.35
C LYS A 159 22.86 0.03 13.53
N VAL A 160 23.36 0.21 14.75
CA VAL A 160 24.80 0.27 15.05
C VAL A 160 25.38 -1.15 15.14
N THR A 161 26.40 -1.44 14.33
CA THR A 161 27.06 -2.76 14.26
C THR A 161 28.54 -2.67 14.66
N ASN A 162 29.27 -3.78 14.56
CA ASN A 162 30.72 -3.80 14.74
C ASN A 162 31.50 -3.13 13.58
N ASP A 163 30.82 -2.71 12.51
CA ASP A 163 31.42 -1.87 11.46
C ASP A 163 31.34 -0.39 11.85
N ILE A 164 32.49 0.28 11.91
CA ILE A 164 32.62 1.70 12.24
C ILE A 164 31.88 2.62 11.25
N SER A 165 31.64 2.16 10.02
CA SER A 165 30.85 2.91 9.03
C SER A 165 29.42 3.18 9.53
N THR A 166 28.84 2.25 10.29
CA THR A 166 27.49 2.40 10.86
C THR A 166 27.43 3.49 11.93
N VAL A 167 28.47 3.63 12.77
CA VAL A 167 28.57 4.74 13.74
C VAL A 167 28.55 6.08 13.01
N THR A 168 29.33 6.21 11.94
CA THR A 168 29.40 7.44 11.14
C THR A 168 28.04 7.75 10.49
N ALA A 169 27.39 6.73 9.92
CA ALA A 169 26.07 6.87 9.29
C ALA A 169 25.01 7.33 10.30
N ILE A 170 24.96 6.70 11.49
CA ILE A 170 23.95 7.03 12.51
C ILE A 170 24.21 8.40 13.13
N LYS A 171 25.46 8.77 13.43
CA LYS A 171 25.74 10.15 13.89
C LYS A 171 25.35 11.20 12.85
N THR A 172 25.53 10.91 11.56
CA THR A 172 25.09 11.79 10.48
C THR A 172 23.57 11.90 10.44
N LEU A 173 22.85 10.79 10.57
CA LEU A 173 21.38 10.76 10.67
C LEU A 173 20.88 11.59 11.85
N LEU A 174 21.43 11.37 13.05
CA LEU A 174 21.02 12.07 14.27
C LEU A 174 21.34 13.58 14.23
N ALA A 175 22.42 13.98 13.56
CA ALA A 175 22.76 15.40 13.37
C ALA A 175 21.99 16.05 12.22
N SER A 176 21.32 15.26 11.37
CA SER A 176 20.56 15.77 10.24
C SER A 176 19.16 16.23 10.65
N ASN A 177 18.55 17.06 9.80
CA ASN A 177 17.13 17.34 9.93
C ASN A 177 16.35 16.14 9.40
N ASN A 178 15.24 15.80 10.05
CA ASN A 178 14.36 14.76 9.55
C ASN A 178 13.47 15.36 8.45
N ALA A 179 13.61 14.85 7.23
CA ALA A 179 12.81 15.28 6.09
C ALA A 179 12.26 14.05 5.39
N GLY A 180 11.00 14.13 4.98
CA GLY A 180 10.30 12.97 4.47
C GLY A 180 8.97 13.31 3.82
N LYS A 181 8.15 12.30 3.60
CA LYS A 181 6.83 12.41 2.96
C LYS A 181 5.75 11.67 3.74
N VAL A 182 4.53 12.19 3.70
CA VAL A 182 3.31 11.45 4.09
C VAL A 182 2.72 10.81 2.83
N ILE A 183 2.55 9.49 2.83
CA ILE A 183 2.18 8.68 1.65
C ILE A 183 1.06 7.69 2.00
N ASP A 184 -0.18 8.11 1.79
CA ASP A 184 -1.37 7.29 1.51
C ASP A 184 -1.58 7.12 -0.04
N GLY A 185 -0.76 7.85 -0.80
CA GLY A 185 -1.19 8.91 -1.69
C GLY A 185 -0.52 10.17 -1.13
N TYR A 186 0.24 10.93 -1.91
CA TYR A 186 1.00 12.04 -1.29
C TYR A 186 0.03 13.00 -0.59
N VAL A 187 0.22 13.25 0.70
CA VAL A 187 -0.75 14.03 1.51
C VAL A 187 -0.22 15.43 1.76
N LYS A 188 -0.88 16.47 1.22
CA LYS A 188 -0.56 17.88 1.48
C LYS A 188 -1.31 18.42 2.69
N LYS A 189 -0.76 19.44 3.34
CA LYS A 189 -1.36 20.13 4.50
C LYS A 189 -1.64 19.24 5.72
N ALA A 190 -1.02 18.07 5.81
CA ALA A 190 -1.06 17.23 7.00
C ALA A 190 -0.19 17.84 8.10
N LEU A 191 -0.63 17.78 9.34
CA LEU A 191 0.23 18.04 10.49
C LEU A 191 1.14 16.83 10.69
N VAL A 192 2.44 17.08 10.78
CA VAL A 192 3.45 16.08 11.11
C VAL A 192 4.23 16.53 12.33
N PHE A 193 4.41 15.66 13.31
CA PHE A 193 5.31 15.92 14.43
C PHE A 193 6.11 14.68 14.83
N ALA A 194 7.22 14.90 15.53
CA ALA A 194 8.04 13.86 16.12
C ALA A 194 7.68 13.70 17.59
N ASP A 195 7.04 12.59 17.93
CA ASP A 195 6.73 12.18 19.29
C ASP A 195 7.99 11.64 19.97
N LEU A 196 8.42 12.34 21.02
CA LEU A 196 9.65 12.04 21.75
C LEU A 196 9.37 11.26 23.05
N ASN A 197 8.13 11.24 23.53
CA ASN A 197 7.76 10.66 24.82
C ASN A 197 6.77 9.49 24.73
N GLY A 198 6.25 9.21 23.53
CA GLY A 198 5.34 8.10 23.25
C GLY A 198 3.91 8.34 23.75
N ASP A 199 3.48 9.58 23.96
CA ASP A 199 2.12 9.91 24.39
C ASP A 199 1.16 10.18 23.23
N HIS A 200 1.66 10.18 21.99
CA HIS A 200 0.95 10.43 20.74
C HIS A 200 0.29 11.82 20.67
N LEU A 201 0.73 12.78 21.49
CA LEU A 201 0.24 14.15 21.53
C LEU A 201 1.36 15.13 21.23
N LEU A 202 1.05 16.15 20.42
CA LEU A 202 2.03 17.22 20.14
C LEU A 202 2.31 18.05 21.40
N ASN A 203 3.52 17.88 21.94
CA ASN A 203 4.00 18.58 23.12
C ASN A 203 4.87 19.80 22.78
N PRO A 204 5.02 20.79 23.70
CA PRO A 204 5.81 21.99 23.44
C PRO A 204 7.28 21.77 23.08
N GLU A 205 7.86 20.62 23.46
CA GLU A 205 9.27 20.28 23.21
C GLU A 205 9.47 19.51 21.90
N GLU A 206 8.40 19.20 21.18
CA GLU A 206 8.42 18.37 19.98
C GLU A 206 8.39 19.19 18.70
N ALA A 207 9.19 18.76 17.72
CA ALA A 207 9.19 19.39 16.42
C ALA A 207 7.92 19.05 15.65
N SER A 208 7.35 20.05 14.98
CA SER A 208 6.21 19.86 14.07
C SER A 208 6.37 20.67 12.78
N SER A 209 5.68 20.23 11.73
CA SER A 209 5.58 20.90 10.44
C SER A 209 4.23 20.58 9.78
N ILE A 210 3.87 21.35 8.77
CA ILE A 210 2.77 21.03 7.86
C ILE A 210 3.34 20.54 6.54
N THR A 211 2.78 19.49 5.94
CA THR A 211 3.26 19.00 4.65
C THR A 211 2.99 20.01 3.53
N ASP A 212 3.95 20.12 2.60
CA ASP A 212 3.87 21.02 1.46
C ASP A 212 2.91 20.52 0.35
N ALA A 213 2.90 21.20 -0.79
CA ALA A 213 2.03 20.87 -1.93
C ALA A 213 2.32 19.49 -2.57
N PHE A 214 3.46 18.87 -2.25
CA PHE A 214 3.91 17.56 -2.76
C PHE A 214 4.01 16.51 -1.63
N GLY A 215 3.44 16.82 -0.46
CA GLY A 215 3.41 15.95 0.71
C GLY A 215 4.71 15.86 1.50
N ASN A 216 5.69 16.75 1.25
CA ASN A 216 6.95 16.73 1.99
C ASN A 216 6.82 17.43 3.35
N PHE A 217 7.49 16.92 4.37
CA PHE A 217 7.68 17.59 5.67
C PHE A 217 9.16 17.78 5.98
N PHE A 218 9.45 18.68 6.93
CA PHE A 218 10.79 18.95 7.44
C PHE A 218 10.72 19.25 8.94
N LEU A 219 11.38 18.45 9.75
CA LEU A 219 11.52 18.61 11.20
C LEU A 219 13.00 18.86 11.52
N PRO A 220 13.35 20.01 12.13
CA PRO A 220 14.74 20.37 12.33
C PRO A 220 15.39 19.61 13.48
N SER A 221 16.69 19.32 13.32
CA SER A 221 17.59 18.88 14.40
C SER A 221 17.16 17.58 15.11
N ILE A 222 17.78 17.29 16.26
CA ILE A 222 17.57 16.05 17.01
C ILE A 222 16.15 15.88 17.55
N ILE A 223 15.42 16.98 17.77
CA ILE A 223 14.02 16.95 18.22
C ILE A 223 13.06 16.44 17.12
N GLY A 224 13.54 16.27 15.88
CA GLY A 224 12.85 15.58 14.80
C GLY A 224 13.10 14.06 14.77
N PHE A 225 13.93 13.50 15.67
CA PHE A 225 14.20 12.07 15.80
C PHE A 225 13.30 11.44 16.86
N GLY A 226 12.00 11.48 16.61
CA GLY A 226 10.95 10.80 17.39
C GLY A 226 10.11 9.91 16.49
N ASP A 227 9.23 9.12 17.08
CA ASP A 227 8.22 8.40 16.31
C ASP A 227 7.34 9.45 15.60
N LEU A 228 7.18 9.33 14.29
CA LEU A 228 6.53 10.34 13.47
C LEU A 228 5.03 10.11 13.45
N ILE A 229 4.27 11.18 13.65
CA ILE A 229 2.80 11.15 13.64
C ILE A 229 2.29 12.14 12.59
N ALA A 230 1.44 11.65 11.68
CA ALA A 230 0.77 12.45 10.67
C ALA A 230 -0.75 12.42 10.84
N SER A 231 -1.40 13.59 10.79
CA SER A 231 -2.86 13.71 10.87
C SER A 231 -3.41 14.82 9.98
N GLY A 232 -4.65 14.62 9.50
CA GLY A 232 -5.35 15.54 8.60
C GLY A 232 -4.64 15.76 7.26
N GLY A 233 -5.03 16.81 6.55
CA GLY A 233 -4.51 17.10 5.21
C GLY A 233 -5.41 16.55 4.11
N ILE A 234 -4.88 16.52 2.88
CA ILE A 234 -5.61 16.13 1.67
C ILE A 234 -4.69 15.23 0.84
N ASP A 235 -5.17 14.04 0.49
CA ASP A 235 -4.52 13.20 -0.51
C ASP A 235 -4.59 13.90 -1.87
N ILE A 236 -3.41 14.16 -2.45
CA ILE A 236 -3.25 14.87 -3.71
C ILE A 236 -3.81 14.07 -4.89
N ALA A 237 -3.78 12.73 -4.83
CA ALA A 237 -4.22 11.83 -5.89
C ALA A 237 -5.75 11.73 -5.97
N THR A 238 -6.43 11.74 -4.83
CA THR A 238 -7.91 11.60 -4.76
C THR A 238 -8.61 12.94 -4.58
N GLY A 239 -7.92 13.94 -4.04
CA GLY A 239 -8.49 15.22 -3.65
C GLY A 239 -9.33 15.16 -2.37
N MET A 240 -9.33 14.03 -1.67
CA MET A 240 -10.13 13.79 -0.47
C MET A 240 -9.31 14.08 0.81
N PRO A 241 -9.96 14.43 1.93
CA PRO A 241 -9.29 14.55 3.21
C PRO A 241 -8.61 13.23 3.59
N PHE A 242 -7.44 13.32 4.23
CA PHE A 242 -6.86 12.17 4.91
C PHE A 242 -7.53 12.03 6.29
N GLU A 243 -8.06 10.84 6.56
CA GLU A 243 -8.77 10.52 7.79
C GLU A 243 -7.91 9.67 8.74
N GLY A 244 -8.06 9.91 10.05
CA GLY A 244 -7.29 9.21 11.08
C GLY A 244 -5.86 9.72 11.27
N ILE A 245 -5.00 8.80 11.73
CA ILE A 245 -3.60 9.04 12.08
C ILE A 245 -2.74 7.97 11.40
N MET A 246 -1.62 8.37 10.81
CA MET A 246 -0.56 7.44 10.41
C MET A 246 0.68 7.70 11.25
N THR A 247 1.39 6.62 11.59
CA THR A 247 2.62 6.68 12.36
C THR A 247 3.80 6.06 11.61
N ALA A 248 5.02 6.40 12.03
CA ALA A 248 6.23 5.73 11.58
C ALA A 248 7.28 5.74 12.69
N PRO A 249 8.06 4.66 12.86
CA PRO A 249 9.13 4.63 13.85
C PRO A 249 10.19 5.73 13.63
N ALA A 250 10.83 6.17 14.72
CA ALA A 250 11.89 7.17 14.71
C ALA A 250 12.98 6.94 13.63
N GLY A 251 13.31 8.02 12.93
CA GLY A 251 14.27 8.00 11.84
C GLY A 251 13.71 7.56 10.49
N ALA A 252 12.42 7.23 10.37
CA ALA A 252 11.76 7.05 9.09
C ALA A 252 11.73 8.35 8.27
N THR A 253 11.77 8.21 6.93
CA THR A 253 11.60 9.32 5.97
C THR A 253 10.29 9.24 5.19
N VAL A 254 9.46 8.24 5.48
CA VAL A 254 8.10 8.11 4.95
C VAL A 254 7.12 7.74 6.06
N ILE A 255 5.94 8.36 6.05
CA ILE A 255 4.82 8.02 6.93
C ILE A 255 3.72 7.43 6.04
N THR A 256 3.46 6.14 6.19
CA THR A 256 2.60 5.34 5.30
C THR A 256 1.72 4.37 6.11
N PRO A 257 0.70 3.75 5.48
CA PRO A 257 -0.07 2.69 6.11
C PRO A 257 0.80 1.51 6.58
N LEU A 258 1.88 1.20 5.84
CA LEU A 258 2.78 0.11 6.19
C LEU A 258 3.73 0.47 7.33
N THR A 259 4.21 1.72 7.42
CA THR A 259 5.02 2.15 8.58
C THR A 259 4.17 2.26 9.83
N THR A 260 2.88 2.62 9.69
CA THR A 260 1.92 2.63 10.79
C THR A 260 1.75 1.22 11.35
N LEU A 261 1.59 0.23 10.46
CA LEU A 261 1.53 -1.17 10.86
C LEU A 261 2.82 -1.67 11.53
N VAL A 262 3.99 -1.23 11.04
CA VAL A 262 5.28 -1.54 11.68
C VAL A 262 5.33 -0.96 13.09
N ASP A 263 4.99 0.32 13.27
CA ASP A 263 5.00 1.00 14.55
C ASP A 263 4.05 0.33 15.56
N LYS A 264 2.81 0.05 15.15
CA LYS A 264 1.84 -0.68 15.98
C LYS A 264 2.34 -2.07 16.42
N ILE A 265 3.02 -2.81 15.54
CA ILE A 265 3.60 -4.12 15.89
C ILE A 265 4.73 -3.97 16.92
N VAL A 266 5.58 -2.96 16.76
CA VAL A 266 6.69 -2.67 17.70
C VAL A 266 6.14 -2.36 19.08
N GLN A 267 5.11 -1.53 19.16
CA GLN A 267 4.45 -1.15 20.41
C GLN A 267 3.75 -2.34 21.09
N ASP A 268 2.99 -3.15 20.33
CA ASP A 268 2.18 -4.26 20.87
C ASP A 268 3.01 -5.48 21.29
N ASN A 269 4.04 -5.85 20.50
CA ASN A 269 4.80 -7.09 20.72
C ASN A 269 6.16 -6.88 21.41
N ALA A 270 6.54 -5.63 21.68
CA ALA A 270 7.85 -5.26 22.22
C ALA A 270 9.03 -5.87 21.42
N ILE A 271 8.91 -5.87 20.08
CA ILE A 271 9.96 -6.36 19.16
C ILE A 271 10.69 -5.20 18.48
N SER A 272 11.92 -5.44 18.02
CA SER A 272 12.67 -4.46 17.21
C SER A 272 11.92 -4.04 15.93
N VAL A 273 12.16 -2.81 15.48
CA VAL A 273 11.57 -2.25 14.25
C VAL A 273 11.94 -3.11 13.05
N GLN A 274 13.19 -3.57 12.95
CA GLN A 274 13.62 -4.45 11.86
C GLN A 274 12.85 -5.78 11.82
N SER A 275 12.53 -6.35 12.98
CA SER A 275 11.74 -7.59 13.06
C SER A 275 10.28 -7.35 12.68
N ALA A 276 9.71 -6.20 13.07
CA ALA A 276 8.37 -5.80 12.66
C ALA A 276 8.28 -5.58 11.14
N VAL A 277 9.26 -4.91 10.52
CA VAL A 277 9.36 -4.75 9.05
C VAL A 277 9.37 -6.11 8.35
N ILE A 278 10.19 -7.06 8.83
CA ILE A 278 10.26 -8.41 8.25
C ILE A 278 8.91 -9.14 8.36
N LYS A 279 8.23 -9.04 9.52
CA LYS A 279 6.91 -9.62 9.71
C LYS A 279 5.87 -9.03 8.76
N VAL A 280 5.80 -7.70 8.65
CA VAL A 280 4.89 -7.02 7.72
C VAL A 280 5.13 -7.48 6.28
N LEU A 281 6.38 -7.46 5.82
CA LEU A 281 6.72 -7.87 4.46
C LEU A 281 6.38 -9.34 4.19
N ALA A 282 6.72 -10.25 5.12
CA ALA A 282 6.45 -11.67 4.96
C ALA A 282 4.95 -12.00 4.99
N SER A 283 4.19 -11.44 5.94
CA SER A 283 2.76 -11.70 6.08
C SER A 283 1.96 -11.18 4.89
N LEU A 284 2.38 -10.08 4.26
CA LEU A 284 1.71 -9.48 3.11
C LEU A 284 2.24 -9.95 1.74
N ASP A 285 3.16 -10.93 1.73
CA ASP A 285 3.81 -11.43 0.50
C ASP A 285 4.53 -10.34 -0.32
N LEU A 286 5.25 -9.48 0.40
CA LEU A 286 6.05 -8.40 -0.16
C LEU A 286 7.54 -8.76 -0.16
N ASN A 287 8.33 -8.03 -0.94
CA ASN A 287 9.76 -8.28 -1.02
C ASN A 287 10.45 -7.91 0.30
N THR A 288 11.00 -8.92 0.99
CA THR A 288 11.61 -8.80 2.32
C THR A 288 12.91 -7.97 2.35
N SER A 289 13.47 -7.62 1.20
CA SER A 289 14.67 -6.78 1.09
C SER A 289 14.38 -5.28 1.06
N ILE A 290 13.11 -4.87 1.08
CA ILE A 290 12.69 -3.46 1.05
C ILE A 290 12.77 -2.86 2.46
N ASP A 291 13.41 -1.70 2.61
CA ASP A 291 13.37 -0.90 3.84
C ASP A 291 12.14 0.00 3.85
N LEU A 292 11.05 -0.47 4.46
CA LEU A 292 9.77 0.26 4.52
C LEU A 292 9.88 1.66 5.15
N LEU A 293 10.87 1.92 6.01
CA LEU A 293 11.02 3.21 6.70
C LEU A 293 11.56 4.31 5.78
N HIS A 294 12.15 3.93 4.64
CA HIS A 294 12.82 4.85 3.71
C HIS A 294 12.40 4.64 2.25
N PHE A 295 11.30 3.92 2.02
CA PHE A 295 10.88 3.52 0.69
C PHE A 295 9.62 4.26 0.26
N ASP A 296 9.74 5.08 -0.78
CA ASP A 296 8.61 5.74 -1.44
C ASP A 296 8.12 4.85 -2.60
N PRO A 297 7.02 4.08 -2.41
CA PRO A 297 6.62 3.10 -3.40
C PRO A 297 6.04 3.74 -4.67
N ILE A 298 5.52 4.96 -4.59
CA ILE A 298 4.97 5.69 -5.74
C ILE A 298 6.12 6.13 -6.65
N LYS A 299 7.11 6.81 -6.06
CA LYS A 299 8.31 7.25 -6.78
C LYS A 299 9.04 6.08 -7.43
N GLU A 300 9.24 4.98 -6.71
CA GLU A 300 9.97 3.82 -7.22
C GLU A 300 9.18 3.04 -8.29
N ALA A 301 7.84 3.05 -8.26
CA ALA A 301 7.00 2.38 -9.25
C ALA A 301 6.94 3.07 -10.63
N ILE A 302 7.41 4.31 -10.75
CA ILE A 302 7.39 5.08 -12.01
C ILE A 302 8.78 5.38 -12.56
N ARG A 303 9.82 4.81 -11.96
CA ARG A 303 11.20 5.01 -12.41
C ARG A 303 11.42 4.51 -13.82
N THR A 304 12.22 5.26 -14.57
CA THR A 304 12.57 4.93 -15.96
C THR A 304 13.96 4.29 -16.09
N ASP A 305 14.76 4.30 -15.02
CA ASP A 305 16.16 3.89 -14.98
C ASP A 305 16.41 2.52 -14.34
N ILE A 306 15.35 1.83 -13.90
CA ILE A 306 15.42 0.58 -13.12
C ILE A 306 14.82 -0.62 -13.86
N TYR A 307 15.24 -1.84 -13.47
CA TYR A 307 14.73 -3.11 -13.97
C TYR A 307 13.22 -3.33 -13.68
N PRO A 308 12.46 -3.96 -14.61
CA PRO A 308 11.01 -4.17 -14.44
C PRO A 308 10.57 -4.89 -13.15
N THR A 309 11.43 -5.74 -12.57
CA THR A 309 11.13 -6.49 -11.34
C THR A 309 11.06 -5.59 -10.11
N GLU A 310 11.96 -4.62 -9.98
CA GLU A 310 11.99 -3.69 -8.84
C GLU A 310 10.82 -2.71 -8.91
N ILE A 311 10.52 -2.19 -10.10
CA ILE A 311 9.32 -1.36 -10.36
C ILE A 311 8.03 -2.13 -9.99
N ASN A 312 7.94 -3.41 -10.35
CA ASN A 312 6.79 -4.24 -9.97
C ASN A 312 6.72 -4.50 -8.46
N ASN A 313 7.86 -4.65 -7.78
CA ASN A 313 7.89 -4.76 -6.32
C ASN A 313 7.41 -3.46 -5.66
N ALA A 314 7.86 -2.29 -6.14
CA ALA A 314 7.40 -0.99 -5.65
C ALA A 314 5.88 -0.82 -5.80
N LEU A 315 5.34 -1.19 -6.97
CA LEU A 315 3.89 -1.18 -7.20
C LEU A 315 3.14 -2.11 -6.23
N LYS A 316 3.68 -3.29 -5.90
CA LYS A 316 3.08 -4.18 -4.90
C LYS A 316 3.06 -3.58 -3.49
N ILE A 317 4.11 -2.85 -3.09
CA ILE A 317 4.14 -2.11 -1.81
C ILE A 317 3.04 -1.03 -1.80
N HIS A 318 2.90 -0.26 -2.88
CA HIS A 318 1.84 0.74 -3.00
C HIS A 318 0.45 0.09 -2.95
N VAL A 319 0.23 -1.01 -3.68
CA VAL A 319 -1.03 -1.78 -3.65
C VAL A 319 -1.37 -2.25 -2.24
N ALA A 320 -0.40 -2.81 -1.51
CA ALA A 320 -0.62 -3.25 -0.13
C ALA A 320 -1.00 -2.08 0.78
N SER A 321 -0.34 -0.93 0.62
CA SER A 321 -0.66 0.30 1.39
C SER A 321 -2.11 0.74 1.13
N VAL A 322 -2.54 0.79 -0.14
CA VAL A 322 -3.90 1.18 -0.51
C VAL A 322 -4.94 0.16 -0.01
N GLN A 323 -4.63 -1.14 -0.04
CA GLN A 323 -5.53 -2.18 0.48
C GLN A 323 -5.70 -2.10 2.00
N ILE A 324 -4.65 -1.73 2.74
CA ILE A 324 -4.73 -1.48 4.18
C ILE A 324 -5.63 -0.27 4.44
N GLN A 325 -5.50 0.80 3.66
CA GLN A 325 -6.30 2.01 3.85
C GLN A 325 -7.78 1.76 3.58
N ILE A 326 -8.12 1.11 2.47
CA ILE A 326 -9.50 0.66 2.19
C ILE A 326 -10.03 -0.25 3.29
N LEU A 327 -9.19 -1.13 3.85
CA LEU A 327 -9.59 -2.01 4.94
C LEU A 327 -9.93 -1.21 6.20
N VAL A 328 -9.04 -0.33 6.67
CA VAL A 328 -9.23 0.37 7.94
C VAL A 328 -10.33 1.42 7.86
N SER A 329 -10.46 2.15 6.75
CA SER A 329 -11.49 3.20 6.58
C SER A 329 -12.90 2.61 6.50
N GLN A 330 -13.10 1.56 5.70
CA GLN A 330 -14.39 0.87 5.61
C GLN A 330 -14.79 0.18 6.93
N ILE A 331 -13.81 -0.33 7.69
CA ILE A 331 -14.07 -0.84 9.04
C ILE A 331 -14.48 0.31 9.96
N ALA A 332 -13.81 1.45 9.88
CA ALA A 332 -14.13 2.62 10.69
C ALA A 332 -15.55 3.12 10.47
N ALA A 333 -15.94 3.34 9.21
CA ALA A 333 -17.31 3.68 8.83
C ALA A 333 -18.34 2.66 9.31
N LEU A 334 -18.05 1.35 9.19
CA LEU A 334 -18.93 0.30 9.70
C LEU A 334 -19.11 0.40 11.22
N LEU A 335 -18.02 0.52 11.98
CA LEU A 335 -18.05 0.51 13.44
C LEU A 335 -18.66 1.81 13.99
N HIS A 336 -18.31 2.96 13.42
CA HIS A 336 -18.88 4.24 13.78
C HIS A 336 -20.38 4.29 13.44
N GLY A 337 -20.77 3.93 12.21
CA GLY A 337 -22.16 3.87 11.80
C GLY A 337 -23.02 2.90 12.63
N ALA A 338 -22.46 1.76 13.03
CA ALA A 338 -23.15 0.81 13.93
C ALA A 338 -23.28 1.31 15.38
N GLY A 339 -22.62 2.42 15.74
CA GLY A 339 -22.56 2.98 17.09
C GLY A 339 -21.66 2.18 18.04
N ILE A 340 -20.64 1.50 17.50
CA ILE A 340 -19.63 0.72 18.25
C ILE A 340 -18.46 1.62 18.63
N ALA A 341 -17.93 2.36 17.66
CA ALA A 341 -16.87 3.32 17.88
C ALA A 341 -17.45 4.73 18.13
N PRO A 342 -16.80 5.55 18.98
CA PRO A 342 -17.25 6.91 19.25
C PRO A 342 -17.04 7.86 18.05
N ASP A 343 -16.03 7.58 17.23
CA ASP A 343 -15.67 8.31 16.02
C ASP A 343 -14.84 7.39 15.09
N GLU A 344 -14.66 7.82 13.84
CA GLU A 344 -13.90 7.05 12.84
C GLU A 344 -12.41 7.00 13.15
N THR A 345 -11.82 8.02 13.78
CA THR A 345 -10.38 8.02 14.12
C THR A 345 -10.06 6.91 15.12
N THR A 346 -10.88 6.75 16.15
CA THR A 346 -10.77 5.66 17.12
C THR A 346 -10.98 4.30 16.45
N ALA A 347 -11.93 4.21 15.52
CA ALA A 347 -12.20 2.96 14.82
C ALA A 347 -11.09 2.55 13.84
N ILE A 348 -10.45 3.51 13.17
CA ILE A 348 -9.23 3.32 12.36
C ILE A 348 -8.11 2.78 13.24
N ASP A 349 -7.89 3.37 14.42
CA ASP A 349 -6.85 2.95 15.36
C ASP A 349 -7.05 1.48 15.81
N TRP A 350 -8.28 1.12 16.18
CA TRP A 350 -8.63 -0.28 16.53
C TRP A 350 -8.46 -1.26 15.36
N ALA A 351 -8.74 -0.84 14.13
CA ALA A 351 -8.52 -1.65 12.94
C ALA A 351 -7.03 -1.88 12.69
N TYR A 352 -6.19 -0.85 12.87
CA TYR A 352 -4.74 -0.97 12.81
C TYR A 352 -4.19 -1.87 13.93
N ASP A 353 -4.62 -1.69 15.19
CA ASP A 353 -4.20 -2.54 16.31
C ASP A 353 -4.54 -4.02 16.05
N THR A 354 -5.74 -4.29 15.55
CA THR A 354 -6.16 -5.66 15.25
C THR A 354 -5.35 -6.26 14.11
N LEU A 355 -5.09 -5.50 13.03
CA LEU A 355 -4.26 -5.95 11.93
C LEU A 355 -2.80 -6.15 12.36
N ALA A 356 -2.28 -5.26 13.20
CA ALA A 356 -0.94 -5.34 13.80
C ALA A 356 -0.79 -6.60 14.64
N ALA A 357 -1.74 -6.89 15.54
CA ALA A 357 -1.73 -8.12 16.33
C ALA A 357 -1.81 -9.38 15.45
N MET A 358 -2.61 -9.35 14.37
CA MET A 358 -2.67 -10.46 13.41
C MET A 358 -1.33 -10.67 12.69
N VAL A 359 -0.70 -9.62 12.19
CA VAL A 359 0.59 -9.69 11.49
C VAL A 359 1.73 -10.03 12.45
N GLY A 360 1.75 -9.42 13.63
CA GLY A 360 2.72 -9.62 14.69
C GLY A 360 2.79 -11.07 15.17
N ASN A 361 1.65 -11.76 15.21
CA ASN A 361 1.55 -13.14 15.72
C ASN A 361 1.45 -14.22 14.64
N SER A 362 1.23 -13.86 13.37
CA SER A 362 1.07 -14.84 12.29
C SER A 362 2.41 -15.40 11.80
N THR A 363 2.43 -16.71 11.50
CA THR A 363 3.46 -17.35 10.66
C THR A 363 3.00 -17.54 9.22
N ASP A 364 1.73 -17.28 8.96
CA ASP A 364 1.08 -17.47 7.66
C ASP A 364 0.83 -16.13 6.96
N ARG A 365 0.50 -16.21 5.67
CA ARG A 365 0.11 -15.06 4.85
C ARG A 365 -1.25 -14.50 5.28
N ILE A 366 -1.38 -13.18 5.21
CA ILE A 366 -2.60 -12.42 5.51
C ILE A 366 -3.09 -11.76 4.20
N PRO A 367 -3.87 -12.48 3.39
CA PRO A 367 -4.43 -11.93 2.16
C PRO A 367 -5.54 -10.92 2.48
N LEU A 368 -5.33 -9.64 2.14
CA LEU A 368 -6.25 -8.54 2.40
C LEU A 368 -7.55 -8.57 1.56
N THR A 369 -7.66 -9.50 0.60
CA THR A 369 -8.90 -9.79 -0.13
C THR A 369 -9.73 -10.91 0.49
N SER A 370 -9.20 -11.61 1.49
CA SER A 370 -9.90 -12.73 2.11
C SER A 370 -10.98 -12.24 3.07
N LYS A 371 -12.24 -12.60 2.79
CA LYS A 371 -13.36 -12.29 3.69
C LYS A 371 -13.17 -12.81 5.10
N SER A 372 -12.55 -13.98 5.29
CA SER A 372 -12.31 -14.52 6.63
C SER A 372 -11.30 -13.69 7.42
N ILE A 373 -10.29 -13.13 6.75
CA ILE A 373 -9.34 -12.20 7.35
C ILE A 373 -10.03 -10.88 7.67
N ILE A 374 -10.77 -10.31 6.71
CA ILE A 374 -11.50 -9.04 6.90
C ILE A 374 -12.49 -9.15 8.07
N VAL A 375 -13.23 -10.26 8.18
CA VAL A 375 -14.13 -10.52 9.32
C VAL A 375 -13.36 -10.55 10.64
N LYS A 376 -12.18 -11.18 10.69
CA LYS A 376 -11.36 -11.18 11.92
C LYS A 376 -10.94 -9.77 12.31
N VAL A 377 -10.56 -8.92 11.36
CA VAL A 377 -10.20 -7.54 11.64
C VAL A 377 -11.41 -6.74 12.14
N ILE A 378 -12.57 -6.85 11.50
CA ILE A 378 -13.80 -6.18 11.96
C ILE A 378 -14.16 -6.61 13.39
N VAL A 379 -14.13 -7.92 13.68
CA VAL A 379 -14.51 -8.45 14.99
C VAL A 379 -13.52 -8.05 16.06
N GLY A 380 -12.21 -8.16 15.79
CA GLY A 380 -11.17 -7.75 16.75
C GLY A 380 -11.24 -6.26 17.05
N ALA A 381 -11.41 -5.41 16.02
CA ALA A 381 -11.55 -3.97 16.22
C ALA A 381 -12.80 -3.63 17.02
N ALA A 382 -13.92 -4.31 16.75
CA ALA A 382 -15.14 -4.13 17.54
C ALA A 382 -14.97 -4.58 19.01
N GLN A 383 -14.15 -5.59 19.28
CA GLN A 383 -13.87 -6.07 20.66
C GLN A 383 -13.05 -5.07 21.48
N LEU A 384 -12.20 -4.26 20.84
CA LEU A 384 -11.40 -3.22 21.52
C LEU A 384 -12.26 -2.10 22.13
N SER A 385 -13.50 -1.93 21.66
CA SER A 385 -14.44 -0.95 22.23
C SER A 385 -14.89 -1.26 23.67
N GLY A 386 -14.72 -2.51 24.12
CA GLY A 386 -15.21 -2.97 25.43
C GLY A 386 -16.74 -3.00 25.58
N VAL A 387 -17.51 -2.83 24.49
CA VAL A 387 -18.99 -2.93 24.52
C VAL A 387 -19.48 -4.38 24.64
N ASP A 388 -20.67 -4.53 25.22
CA ASP A 388 -21.33 -5.81 25.49
C ASP A 388 -21.61 -6.63 24.20
N GLU A 389 -21.72 -7.96 24.34
CA GLU A 389 -21.96 -8.91 23.23
C GLU A 389 -23.18 -8.55 22.37
N ALA A 390 -24.17 -7.87 22.95
CA ALA A 390 -25.37 -7.39 22.28
C ALA A 390 -25.13 -6.32 21.21
N VAL A 391 -24.04 -5.55 21.32
CA VAL A 391 -23.63 -4.54 20.34
C VAL A 391 -22.76 -5.18 19.24
N LEU A 392 -21.97 -6.20 19.58
CA LEU A 392 -21.27 -7.06 18.61
C LEU A 392 -22.24 -7.85 17.70
N LEU A 393 -23.47 -8.13 18.15
CA LEU A 393 -24.51 -8.74 17.32
C LEU A 393 -24.98 -7.84 16.16
N LYS A 394 -24.84 -6.50 16.27
CA LYS A 394 -25.16 -5.58 15.17
C LYS A 394 -24.16 -5.70 14.02
N SER A 395 -22.85 -5.75 14.33
CA SER A 395 -21.85 -5.99 13.29
C SER A 395 -22.00 -7.40 12.73
N ALA A 396 -22.33 -8.42 13.53
CA ALA A 396 -22.54 -9.79 13.07
C ALA A 396 -23.57 -9.93 11.94
N GLY A 397 -24.67 -9.16 11.98
CA GLY A 397 -25.67 -9.11 10.91
C GLY A 397 -25.21 -8.40 9.63
N LEU A 398 -24.18 -7.54 9.74
CA LEU A 398 -23.60 -6.75 8.65
C LEU A 398 -22.30 -7.36 8.09
N LEU A 399 -21.63 -8.23 8.85
CA LEU A 399 -20.30 -8.77 8.56
C LEU A 399 -20.19 -9.37 7.16
N ALA A 400 -21.19 -10.13 6.73
CA ALA A 400 -21.15 -10.80 5.43
C ALA A 400 -21.08 -9.79 4.27
N ASP A 401 -21.93 -8.77 4.31
CA ASP A 401 -21.99 -7.74 3.27
C ASP A 401 -20.81 -6.76 3.38
N ALA A 402 -20.47 -6.31 4.59
CA ALA A 402 -19.33 -5.41 4.81
C ALA A 402 -18.00 -6.05 4.37
N SER A 403 -17.73 -7.29 4.81
CA SER A 403 -16.51 -8.00 4.41
C SER A 403 -16.48 -8.31 2.90
N GLN A 404 -17.63 -8.55 2.27
CA GLN A 404 -17.72 -8.71 0.83
C GLN A 404 -17.42 -7.41 0.08
N SER A 405 -17.94 -6.27 0.54
CA SER A 405 -17.64 -4.96 -0.05
C SER A 405 -16.17 -4.60 0.04
N ILE A 406 -15.54 -4.78 1.20
CA ILE A 406 -14.10 -4.55 1.40
C ILE A 406 -13.29 -5.49 0.51
N ALA A 407 -13.66 -6.78 0.45
CA ALA A 407 -13.00 -7.75 -0.42
C ALA A 407 -13.10 -7.36 -1.91
N ASN A 408 -14.26 -6.86 -2.36
CA ASN A 408 -14.46 -6.40 -3.73
C ASN A 408 -13.57 -5.19 -4.05
N LEU A 409 -13.49 -4.20 -3.15
CA LEU A 409 -12.63 -3.03 -3.31
C LEU A 409 -11.15 -3.44 -3.37
N ASN A 410 -10.68 -4.25 -2.42
CA ASN A 410 -9.31 -4.73 -2.38
C ASN A 410 -8.95 -5.60 -3.60
N LEU A 411 -9.91 -6.38 -4.12
CA LEU A 411 -9.72 -7.15 -5.35
C LEU A 411 -9.63 -6.23 -6.57
N SER A 412 -10.39 -5.14 -6.61
CA SER A 412 -10.32 -4.13 -7.68
C SER A 412 -8.93 -3.49 -7.77
N ILE A 413 -8.30 -3.20 -6.62
CA ILE A 413 -6.93 -2.69 -6.58
C ILE A 413 -5.95 -3.70 -7.19
N ILE A 414 -6.04 -4.98 -6.81
CA ILE A 414 -5.18 -6.04 -7.38
C ILE A 414 -5.39 -6.13 -8.89
N ASN A 415 -6.64 -6.26 -9.35
CA ASN A 415 -6.94 -6.37 -10.78
C ASN A 415 -6.42 -5.16 -11.55
N THR A 416 -6.55 -3.96 -10.99
CA THR A 416 -6.04 -2.72 -11.58
C THR A 416 -4.52 -2.75 -11.74
N SER A 417 -3.81 -3.26 -10.72
CA SER A 417 -2.35 -3.36 -10.69
C SER A 417 -1.77 -4.37 -11.68
N GLN A 418 -2.56 -5.38 -12.07
CA GLN A 418 -2.16 -6.45 -12.99
C GLN A 418 -2.33 -6.09 -14.48
N ASN A 419 -2.96 -4.95 -14.78
CA ASN A 419 -3.11 -4.49 -16.15
C ASN A 419 -1.75 -4.23 -16.80
N SER A 420 -1.59 -4.58 -18.08
CA SER A 420 -0.36 -4.39 -18.87
C SER A 420 -0.10 -2.93 -19.30
N GLY A 421 -0.62 -1.96 -18.56
CA GLY A 421 -0.56 -0.54 -18.88
C GLY A 421 0.69 0.17 -18.36
N ASN A 422 0.87 1.43 -18.80
CA ASN A 422 1.81 2.37 -18.21
C ASN A 422 1.57 2.47 -16.69
N LYS A 423 2.63 2.43 -15.87
CA LYS A 423 2.56 2.50 -14.40
C LYS A 423 1.86 3.74 -13.90
N LEU A 424 2.04 4.89 -14.55
CA LEU A 424 1.32 6.12 -14.23
C LEU A 424 -0.19 5.96 -14.41
N LYS A 425 -0.62 5.28 -15.49
CA LYS A 425 -2.03 4.96 -15.73
C LYS A 425 -2.58 3.98 -14.69
N ILE A 426 -1.77 3.03 -14.22
CA ILE A 426 -2.14 2.10 -13.15
C ILE A 426 -2.36 2.87 -11.84
N LEU A 427 -1.46 3.78 -11.48
CA LEU A 427 -1.61 4.63 -10.30
C LEU A 427 -2.87 5.51 -10.40
N ALA A 428 -3.13 6.12 -11.55
CA ALA A 428 -4.34 6.90 -11.79
C ALA A 428 -5.63 6.05 -11.64
N ASN A 429 -5.61 4.81 -12.13
CA ASN A 429 -6.74 3.90 -11.96
C ASN A 429 -6.91 3.44 -10.50
N ILE A 430 -5.82 3.23 -9.76
CA ILE A 430 -5.85 2.92 -8.32
C ILE A 430 -6.50 4.09 -7.56
N ALA A 431 -6.08 5.32 -7.83
CA ALA A 431 -6.69 6.53 -7.25
C ALA A 431 -8.18 6.65 -7.59
N ALA A 432 -8.59 6.28 -8.81
CA ALA A 432 -10.00 6.26 -9.18
C ALA A 432 -10.81 5.23 -8.36
N VAL A 433 -10.23 4.07 -8.03
CA VAL A 433 -10.86 3.09 -7.12
C VAL A 433 -10.93 3.66 -5.70
N GLN A 434 -9.90 4.33 -5.21
CA GLN A 434 -9.92 4.99 -3.89
C GLN A 434 -11.03 6.05 -3.81
N ILE A 435 -11.18 6.92 -4.82
CA ILE A 435 -12.30 7.89 -4.88
C ILE A 435 -13.67 7.19 -4.81
N VAL A 436 -13.82 6.02 -5.44
CA VAL A 436 -15.07 5.25 -5.31
C VAL A 436 -15.20 4.66 -3.91
N SER A 437 -14.13 4.12 -3.33
CA SER A 437 -14.10 3.61 -1.95
C SER A 437 -14.63 4.64 -0.95
N GLU A 438 -14.22 5.91 -1.06
CA GLU A 438 -14.72 7.01 -0.21
C GLU A 438 -16.25 7.19 -0.29
N ASN A 439 -16.83 7.05 -1.49
CA ASN A 439 -18.29 7.11 -1.61
C ASN A 439 -18.96 5.87 -0.99
N ILE A 440 -18.32 4.71 -1.09
CA ILE A 440 -18.79 3.47 -0.46
C ILE A 440 -18.68 3.53 1.06
N GLU A 441 -17.69 4.24 1.57
CA GLU A 441 -17.49 4.46 3.01
C GLU A 441 -18.67 5.20 3.63
N ALA A 442 -19.07 6.32 3.05
CA ALA A 442 -20.28 7.05 3.47
C ALA A 442 -21.56 6.18 3.39
N ASP A 443 -21.67 5.33 2.36
CA ASP A 443 -22.78 4.37 2.23
C ASP A 443 -22.71 3.25 3.30
N MET A 444 -21.50 2.80 3.66
CA MET A 444 -21.23 1.79 4.70
C MET A 444 -21.67 2.33 6.06
N GLU A 445 -21.25 3.54 6.41
CA GLU A 445 -21.59 4.20 7.67
C GLU A 445 -23.10 4.42 7.77
N SER A 446 -23.71 5.04 6.76
CA SER A 446 -25.16 5.30 6.72
C SER A 446 -26.00 4.02 6.73
N GLY A 447 -25.51 2.97 6.06
CA GLY A 447 -26.13 1.66 6.04
C GLY A 447 -26.03 0.95 7.38
N ALA A 448 -24.86 1.00 8.03
CA ALA A 448 -24.62 0.42 9.34
C ALA A 448 -25.52 1.06 10.42
N ALA A 449 -25.69 2.38 10.38
CA ALA A 449 -26.63 3.10 11.25
C ALA A 449 -28.09 2.64 11.08
N LYS A 450 -28.45 2.16 9.88
CA LYS A 450 -29.77 1.59 9.57
C LYS A 450 -29.85 0.07 9.78
N GLY A 451 -28.74 -0.57 10.16
CA GLY A 451 -28.64 -2.02 10.30
C GLY A 451 -28.70 -2.79 8.96
N ASN A 452 -28.31 -2.17 7.85
CA ASN A 452 -28.23 -2.84 6.54
C ASN A 452 -27.21 -2.17 5.60
N VAL A 453 -26.18 -2.91 5.21
CA VAL A 453 -25.14 -2.45 4.25
C VAL A 453 -25.19 -3.16 2.89
N ALA A 454 -26.26 -3.91 2.56
CA ALA A 454 -26.34 -4.66 1.29
C ALA A 454 -26.22 -3.78 0.02
N SER A 455 -26.46 -2.47 0.12
CA SER A 455 -26.21 -1.52 -0.97
C SER A 455 -24.74 -1.41 -1.34
N THR A 456 -23.82 -1.46 -0.36
CA THR A 456 -22.38 -1.35 -0.62
C THR A 456 -21.90 -2.50 -1.48
N VAL A 457 -22.45 -3.71 -1.31
CA VAL A 457 -22.11 -4.88 -2.14
C VAL A 457 -22.55 -4.68 -3.59
N ARG A 458 -23.75 -4.11 -3.80
CA ARG A 458 -24.23 -3.81 -5.16
C ARG A 458 -23.37 -2.73 -5.82
N SER A 459 -22.96 -1.72 -5.09
CA SER A 459 -22.14 -0.62 -5.59
C SER A 459 -20.68 -1.02 -5.87
N THR A 460 -20.21 -2.13 -5.30
CA THR A 460 -18.86 -2.70 -5.56
C THR A 460 -18.87 -3.93 -6.47
N THR A 461 -19.96 -4.18 -7.20
CA THR A 461 -20.08 -5.34 -8.11
C THR A 461 -20.53 -4.93 -9.52
N GLY A 462 -19.99 -5.63 -10.52
CA GLY A 462 -20.46 -5.56 -11.91
C GLY A 462 -20.34 -4.19 -12.56
N ALA A 463 -21.20 -3.92 -13.54
CA ALA A 463 -21.11 -2.71 -14.38
C ALA A 463 -21.30 -1.40 -13.60
N LEU A 464 -22.07 -1.41 -12.51
CA LEU A 464 -22.25 -0.22 -11.67
C LEU A 464 -20.92 0.24 -11.08
N PHE A 465 -20.14 -0.70 -10.55
CA PHE A 465 -18.83 -0.41 -9.96
C PHE A 465 -17.83 0.06 -11.03
N THR A 466 -17.76 -0.65 -12.16
CA THR A 466 -16.89 -0.26 -13.28
C THR A 466 -17.21 1.17 -13.76
N ASN A 467 -18.50 1.50 -13.93
CA ASN A 467 -18.92 2.84 -14.35
C ASN A 467 -18.57 3.92 -13.31
N ALA A 468 -18.68 3.60 -12.01
CA ALA A 468 -18.28 4.50 -10.95
C ALA A 468 -16.78 4.81 -11.00
N ILE A 469 -15.94 3.78 -11.19
CA ILE A 469 -14.48 3.93 -11.33
C ILE A 469 -14.14 4.77 -12.56
N THR A 470 -14.75 4.47 -13.72
CA THR A 470 -14.54 5.25 -14.95
C THR A 470 -14.88 6.73 -14.74
N LYS A 471 -16.01 7.03 -14.08
CA LYS A 471 -16.40 8.40 -13.76
C LYS A 471 -15.41 9.07 -12.81
N ALA A 472 -14.96 8.34 -11.78
CA ALA A 472 -13.97 8.83 -10.83
C ALA A 472 -12.61 9.15 -11.49
N GLY A 473 -12.25 8.46 -12.58
CA GLY A 473 -11.03 8.72 -13.33
C GLY A 473 -10.86 10.17 -13.80
N SER A 474 -11.95 10.89 -14.05
CA SER A 474 -11.93 12.32 -14.41
C SER A 474 -11.64 13.27 -13.23
N LYS A 475 -11.70 12.76 -12.01
CA LYS A 475 -11.47 13.50 -10.77
C LYS A 475 -10.09 13.24 -10.15
N VAL A 476 -9.33 12.30 -10.71
CA VAL A 476 -8.00 11.95 -10.21
C VAL A 476 -7.08 13.17 -10.28
N GLY A 477 -6.42 13.44 -9.18
CA GLY A 477 -5.44 14.50 -9.03
C GLY A 477 -4.06 14.08 -9.53
N ASP A 478 -3.03 14.51 -8.82
CA ASP A 478 -1.63 14.18 -9.12
C ASP A 478 -1.25 12.90 -8.37
N VAL A 479 -0.97 11.82 -9.11
CA VAL A 479 -0.65 10.51 -8.52
C VAL A 479 0.85 10.23 -8.44
N ASN A 480 1.69 11.10 -8.99
CA ASN A 480 3.14 10.89 -9.09
C ASN A 480 3.98 11.98 -8.38
N GLY A 481 3.34 13.05 -7.92
CA GLY A 481 3.95 14.17 -7.20
C GLY A 481 4.65 15.18 -8.12
N ASP A 482 4.36 15.22 -9.42
CA ASP A 482 4.95 16.19 -10.38
C ASP A 482 4.22 17.55 -10.41
N GLY A 483 3.16 17.69 -9.63
CA GLY A 483 2.32 18.87 -9.52
C GLY A 483 1.26 19.01 -10.60
N LYS A 484 1.02 17.97 -11.42
CA LYS A 484 0.02 17.97 -12.51
C LYS A 484 -1.00 16.86 -12.31
N SER A 485 -2.24 17.14 -12.72
CA SER A 485 -3.30 16.12 -12.68
C SER A 485 -3.03 15.01 -13.70
N ASP A 486 -3.17 13.78 -13.23
CA ASP A 486 -3.15 12.54 -14.00
C ASP A 486 -4.58 12.02 -14.28
N ALA A 487 -5.57 12.92 -14.20
CA ALA A 487 -6.95 12.61 -14.55
C ALA A 487 -7.01 11.99 -15.95
N HIS A 488 -7.86 10.98 -16.09
CA HIS A 488 -8.31 10.58 -17.41
C HIS A 488 -9.14 11.72 -17.96
N LEU A 489 -8.54 12.50 -18.87
CA LEU A 489 -9.26 13.50 -19.62
C LEU A 489 -10.33 12.76 -20.42
N LEU A 490 -11.59 12.92 -20.01
CA LEU A 490 -12.70 12.79 -20.94
C LEU A 490 -12.40 13.82 -22.03
N LEU A 491 -12.17 13.36 -23.26
CA LEU A 491 -11.99 14.25 -24.42
C LEU A 491 -13.03 15.37 -24.33
N PRO A 492 -12.63 16.66 -24.44
CA PRO A 492 -13.58 17.75 -24.28
C PRO A 492 -14.72 17.54 -25.26
N SER A 493 -15.95 17.48 -24.73
CA SER A 493 -17.13 17.61 -25.57
C SER A 493 -17.05 18.97 -26.24
N SER A 494 -16.74 19.00 -27.53
CA SER A 494 -17.01 20.16 -28.37
C SER A 494 -18.49 20.52 -28.18
N GLY A 495 -18.73 21.79 -27.86
CA GLY A 495 -19.93 22.21 -27.15
C GLY A 495 -21.27 21.85 -27.81
N GLY A 496 -22.28 21.68 -26.95
CA GLY A 496 -23.67 21.98 -27.29
C GLY A 496 -24.40 20.99 -28.19
N GLY A 497 -23.96 19.73 -28.30
CA GLY A 497 -24.80 18.64 -28.78
C GLY A 497 -25.48 17.94 -27.61
N SER A 498 -26.79 17.68 -27.72
CA SER A 498 -27.55 16.76 -26.86
C SER A 498 -26.69 15.54 -26.46
N PRO A 499 -26.81 14.99 -25.22
CA PRO A 499 -25.93 13.93 -24.72
C PRO A 499 -25.70 12.87 -25.79
N ALA A 500 -24.43 12.61 -26.12
CA ALA A 500 -24.07 11.55 -27.05
C ALA A 500 -24.78 10.27 -26.56
N PRO A 501 -25.58 9.61 -27.40
CA PRO A 501 -26.35 8.47 -26.96
C PRO A 501 -25.42 7.39 -26.42
N SER A 502 -25.82 6.71 -25.34
CA SER A 502 -25.07 5.59 -24.75
C SER A 502 -24.67 4.58 -25.83
N THR A 503 -23.39 4.22 -25.91
CA THR A 503 -22.97 3.18 -26.87
C THR A 503 -23.32 1.80 -26.33
N ASN A 504 -24.22 1.08 -27.00
CA ASN A 504 -24.55 -0.29 -26.65
C ASN A 504 -23.79 -1.26 -27.54
N ILE A 505 -23.20 -2.31 -26.97
CA ILE A 505 -22.57 -3.38 -27.76
C ILE A 505 -23.51 -4.58 -27.79
N PHE A 506 -23.84 -5.05 -28.99
CA PHE A 506 -24.68 -6.21 -29.23
C PHE A 506 -23.90 -7.30 -29.95
N TYR A 507 -24.18 -8.54 -29.57
CA TYR A 507 -23.66 -9.73 -30.23
C TYR A 507 -24.84 -10.54 -30.78
N LEU A 508 -24.66 -11.12 -31.97
CA LEU A 508 -25.67 -11.97 -32.57
C LEU A 508 -25.59 -13.37 -32.00
N ALA A 509 -26.74 -13.97 -31.70
CA ALA A 509 -26.80 -15.34 -31.21
C ALA A 509 -26.44 -16.36 -32.31
N THR A 510 -26.86 -16.08 -33.56
CA THR A 510 -26.63 -16.93 -34.74
C THR A 510 -26.56 -16.08 -36.02
N ASN A 511 -26.11 -16.67 -37.14
CA ASN A 511 -26.09 -16.02 -38.45
C ASN A 511 -27.48 -15.82 -39.11
N ALA A 512 -28.54 -16.30 -38.46
CA ALA A 512 -29.94 -16.10 -38.87
C ALA A 512 -30.70 -15.18 -37.91
N THR A 513 -29.99 -14.50 -37.00
CA THR A 513 -30.59 -13.55 -36.06
C THR A 513 -30.70 -12.17 -36.73
N ALA A 514 -31.91 -11.64 -36.82
CA ALA A 514 -32.13 -10.24 -37.21
C ALA A 514 -31.79 -9.29 -36.05
N PHE A 515 -31.38 -8.07 -36.39
CA PHE A 515 -31.04 -7.03 -35.41
C PHE A 515 -31.85 -5.76 -35.66
N SER A 516 -32.40 -5.21 -34.58
CA SER A 516 -32.99 -3.88 -34.56
C SER A 516 -32.37 -3.12 -33.41
N GLY A 517 -31.56 -2.12 -33.76
CA GLY A 517 -30.94 -1.21 -32.83
C GLY A 517 -31.93 -0.23 -32.22
N THR A 518 -31.38 0.63 -31.38
CA THR A 518 -32.04 1.56 -30.50
C THR A 518 -31.92 2.98 -31.05
N ALA A 519 -32.34 3.97 -30.26
CA ALA A 519 -32.04 5.37 -30.56
C ALA A 519 -30.60 5.75 -30.20
N ALA A 520 -29.82 4.82 -29.63
CA ALA A 520 -28.46 5.04 -29.20
C ALA A 520 -27.44 4.63 -30.26
N ASN A 521 -26.16 4.96 -30.05
CA ASN A 521 -25.09 4.59 -30.96
C ASN A 521 -24.76 3.12 -30.76
N ASP A 522 -25.33 2.23 -31.56
CA ASP A 522 -25.16 0.79 -31.34
C ASP A 522 -23.95 0.25 -32.09
N ILE A 523 -23.16 -0.61 -31.44
CA ILE A 523 -22.13 -1.43 -32.04
C ILE A 523 -22.70 -2.85 -32.17
N LEU A 524 -22.95 -3.29 -33.40
CA LEU A 524 -23.35 -4.66 -33.69
C LEU A 524 -22.12 -5.47 -34.09
N SER A 525 -21.76 -6.44 -33.25
CA SER A 525 -20.73 -7.42 -33.56
C SER A 525 -21.27 -8.57 -34.42
N ILE A 526 -20.62 -8.83 -35.56
CA ILE A 526 -20.91 -9.96 -36.46
C ILE A 526 -20.18 -11.21 -35.96
N SER A 527 -20.34 -11.52 -34.67
CA SER A 527 -19.83 -12.71 -34.01
C SER A 527 -20.72 -13.13 -32.84
N THR A 528 -20.56 -14.37 -32.37
CA THR A 528 -21.22 -14.85 -31.15
C THR A 528 -20.50 -14.34 -29.90
N ALA A 529 -21.25 -13.97 -28.85
CA ALA A 529 -20.65 -13.55 -27.57
C ALA A 529 -19.87 -14.71 -26.90
N SER A 530 -18.70 -14.40 -26.34
CA SER A 530 -17.75 -15.28 -25.60
C SER A 530 -16.79 -16.18 -26.39
N THR A 531 -17.01 -16.44 -27.69
CA THR A 531 -16.12 -17.29 -28.50
C THR A 531 -15.55 -16.60 -29.74
N TRP A 532 -15.90 -15.33 -29.99
CA TRP A 532 -15.40 -14.50 -31.11
C TRP A 532 -15.50 -15.20 -32.47
N THR A 533 -16.50 -16.05 -32.62
CA THR A 533 -16.68 -16.85 -33.84
C THR A 533 -17.33 -15.96 -34.90
N PRO A 534 -16.65 -15.68 -36.03
CA PRO A 534 -17.18 -14.82 -37.09
C PRO A 534 -18.46 -15.43 -37.68
N LEU A 535 -19.43 -14.59 -38.02
CA LEU A 535 -20.69 -15.02 -38.63
C LEU A 535 -20.72 -14.72 -40.13
N ILE A 536 -21.13 -15.73 -40.90
CA ILE A 536 -21.54 -15.58 -42.30
C ILE A 536 -23.07 -15.43 -42.31
N MET A 537 -23.52 -14.18 -42.37
CA MET A 537 -24.92 -13.80 -42.25
C MET A 537 -25.76 -14.35 -43.40
N THR A 538 -27.00 -14.71 -43.07
CA THR A 538 -28.02 -15.14 -44.04
C THR A 538 -28.95 -13.98 -44.40
N ALA A 539 -30.03 -14.24 -45.15
CA ALA A 539 -31.01 -13.24 -45.57
C ALA A 539 -31.84 -12.67 -44.39
N VAL A 540 -31.19 -11.90 -43.53
CA VAL A 540 -31.75 -11.23 -42.36
C VAL A 540 -31.61 -9.72 -42.48
N VAL A 541 -32.40 -8.97 -41.71
CA VAL A 541 -32.29 -7.52 -41.61
C VAL A 541 -31.43 -7.16 -40.40
N LEU A 542 -30.38 -6.36 -40.63
CA LEU A 542 -29.56 -5.74 -39.60
C LEU A 542 -29.77 -4.23 -39.69
N ASN A 543 -30.57 -3.69 -38.77
CA ASN A 543 -30.91 -2.27 -38.74
C ASN A 543 -30.33 -1.63 -37.48
N GLY A 544 -29.41 -0.67 -37.62
CA GLY A 544 -28.78 0.03 -36.51
C GLY A 544 -29.73 0.93 -35.69
N GLY A 545 -30.92 1.24 -36.21
CA GLY A 545 -31.83 2.18 -35.55
C GLY A 545 -31.49 3.64 -35.89
N ALA A 546 -31.74 4.55 -34.96
CA ALA A 546 -31.66 6.00 -35.22
C ALA A 546 -30.34 6.66 -34.80
N GLY A 547 -29.46 5.94 -34.09
CA GLY A 547 -28.14 6.44 -33.69
C GLY A 547 -27.10 6.43 -34.81
N ILE A 548 -25.87 6.83 -34.47
CA ILE A 548 -24.69 6.63 -35.32
C ILE A 548 -24.13 5.25 -34.99
N ASN A 549 -24.46 4.28 -35.83
CA ASN A 549 -24.23 2.87 -35.53
C ASN A 549 -23.02 2.33 -36.26
N THR A 550 -22.39 1.36 -35.62
CA THR A 550 -21.17 0.70 -36.08
C THR A 550 -21.40 -0.78 -36.27
N ILE A 551 -20.95 -1.33 -37.41
CA ILE A 551 -20.77 -2.77 -37.57
C ILE A 551 -19.34 -3.11 -37.17
N SER A 552 -19.19 -4.09 -36.27
CA SER A 552 -17.91 -4.65 -35.87
C SER A 552 -17.77 -6.04 -36.49
N VAL A 553 -16.75 -6.23 -37.33
CA VAL A 553 -16.50 -7.49 -38.05
C VAL A 553 -15.21 -8.13 -37.57
N GLN A 554 -15.24 -9.45 -37.52
CA GLN A 554 -14.10 -10.31 -37.18
C GLN A 554 -13.58 -10.97 -38.46
N ASP A 555 -12.32 -11.42 -38.47
CA ASP A 555 -11.75 -12.14 -39.61
C ASP A 555 -12.63 -13.35 -40.00
N GLY A 556 -13.07 -13.40 -41.25
CA GLY A 556 -13.98 -14.42 -41.79
C GLY A 556 -15.46 -14.05 -41.76
N SER A 557 -15.84 -12.86 -41.26
CA SER A 557 -17.23 -12.42 -41.21
C SER A 557 -17.78 -12.12 -42.61
N SER A 558 -19.06 -12.39 -42.84
CA SER A 558 -19.71 -12.00 -44.09
C SER A 558 -21.09 -11.44 -43.82
N ILE A 559 -21.35 -10.23 -44.32
CA ILE A 559 -22.66 -9.57 -44.29
C ILE A 559 -23.34 -9.60 -45.66
N ALA A 560 -22.72 -10.15 -46.70
CA ALA A 560 -23.14 -10.05 -48.09
C ALA A 560 -24.61 -10.43 -48.38
N LEU A 561 -25.17 -11.40 -47.64
CA LEU A 561 -26.56 -11.83 -47.81
C LEU A 561 -27.55 -11.08 -46.90
N ALA A 562 -27.09 -10.29 -45.94
CA ALA A 562 -27.94 -9.51 -45.05
C ALA A 562 -28.44 -8.23 -45.74
N THR A 563 -29.58 -7.70 -45.28
CA THR A 563 -29.98 -6.32 -45.57
C THR A 563 -29.46 -5.43 -44.44
N VAL A 564 -28.44 -4.61 -44.73
CA VAL A 564 -27.79 -3.74 -43.74
C VAL A 564 -28.31 -2.32 -43.88
N LEU A 565 -28.89 -1.79 -42.79
CA LEU A 565 -29.52 -0.47 -42.75
C LEU A 565 -29.01 0.33 -41.55
N ASN A 566 -28.88 1.64 -41.72
CA ASN A 566 -28.55 2.60 -40.65
C ASN A 566 -27.24 2.30 -39.90
N PHE A 567 -26.26 1.70 -40.57
CA PHE A 567 -24.89 1.59 -40.08
C PHE A 567 -24.00 2.43 -40.99
N THR A 568 -23.33 3.42 -40.41
CA THR A 568 -22.44 4.32 -41.16
C THR A 568 -20.98 4.06 -40.84
N ASN A 569 -20.68 3.41 -39.71
CA ASN A 569 -19.32 3.13 -39.27
C ASN A 569 -18.99 1.63 -39.41
N LEU A 570 -17.71 1.32 -39.59
CA LEU A 570 -17.19 -0.04 -39.70
C LEU A 570 -15.93 -0.18 -38.84
N ILE A 571 -15.85 -1.24 -38.05
CA ILE A 571 -14.67 -1.60 -37.26
C ILE A 571 -14.24 -3.03 -37.61
N PHE A 572 -12.95 -3.20 -37.84
CA PHE A 572 -12.30 -4.51 -37.87
C PHE A 572 -11.78 -4.83 -36.47
N ASP A 573 -12.45 -5.76 -35.80
CA ASP A 573 -12.10 -6.19 -34.45
C ASP A 573 -11.09 -7.33 -34.53
N ALA A 574 -9.88 -7.11 -34.02
CA ALA A 574 -8.80 -8.10 -34.00
C ALA A 574 -8.83 -9.00 -32.74
N THR A 575 -9.85 -8.85 -31.88
CA THR A 575 -9.94 -9.60 -30.62
C THR A 575 -10.29 -11.07 -30.89
N GLY A 576 -9.39 -11.99 -30.53
CA GLY A 576 -9.71 -13.43 -30.46
C GLY A 576 -9.52 -14.23 -31.76
N VAL A 577 -8.99 -13.64 -32.84
CA VAL A 577 -8.72 -14.33 -34.11
C VAL A 577 -7.31 -13.99 -34.63
N VAL A 578 -6.68 -14.92 -35.36
CA VAL A 578 -5.38 -14.74 -36.02
C VAL A 578 -5.59 -14.84 -37.53
N GLY A 579 -5.40 -13.76 -38.28
CA GLY A 579 -5.61 -13.76 -39.73
C GLY A 579 -5.59 -12.36 -40.37
N ALA A 580 -6.02 -12.27 -41.63
CA ALA A 580 -5.91 -11.07 -42.48
C ALA A 580 -7.12 -10.11 -42.33
N ASN A 581 -7.80 -10.14 -41.18
CA ASN A 581 -8.95 -9.29 -40.85
C ASN A 581 -9.91 -9.10 -42.04
N ASN A 582 -10.41 -10.19 -42.61
CA ASN A 582 -11.22 -10.17 -43.82
C ASN A 582 -12.72 -10.10 -43.55
N VAL A 583 -13.45 -9.41 -44.42
CA VAL A 583 -14.91 -9.36 -44.43
C VAL A 583 -15.45 -9.42 -45.86
N THR A 584 -16.55 -10.15 -46.06
CA THR A 584 -17.29 -10.15 -47.33
C THR A 584 -18.59 -9.33 -47.23
N MET A 585 -18.84 -8.46 -48.20
CA MET A 585 -20.05 -7.62 -48.27
C MET A 585 -20.42 -7.30 -49.72
N SER A 586 -21.64 -6.83 -49.97
CA SER A 586 -22.02 -6.35 -51.31
C SER A 586 -21.58 -4.92 -51.59
N ALA A 587 -21.49 -4.54 -52.87
CA ALA A 587 -21.13 -3.16 -53.26
C ALA A 587 -22.08 -2.11 -52.65
N ALA A 588 -23.37 -2.41 -52.55
CA ALA A 588 -24.35 -1.53 -51.94
C ALA A 588 -24.16 -1.37 -50.42
N GLN A 589 -23.79 -2.46 -49.72
CA GLN A 589 -23.50 -2.40 -48.29
C GLN A 589 -22.22 -1.61 -48.01
N HIS A 590 -21.20 -1.83 -48.83
CA HIS A 590 -19.93 -1.10 -48.74
C HIS A 590 -20.14 0.42 -48.85
N GLN A 591 -20.99 0.86 -49.77
CA GLN A 591 -21.36 2.28 -49.92
C GLN A 591 -22.11 2.88 -48.71
N ASN A 592 -22.68 2.06 -47.83
CA ASN A 592 -23.36 2.57 -46.63
C ASN A 592 -22.37 3.08 -45.57
N PHE A 593 -21.12 2.61 -45.60
CA PHE A 593 -20.08 3.01 -44.65
C PHE A 593 -19.46 4.35 -45.03
N THR A 594 -20.16 5.42 -44.70
CA THR A 594 -19.78 6.82 -44.99
C THR A 594 -19.20 7.55 -43.78
N GLY A 595 -19.19 6.91 -42.61
CA GLY A 595 -18.71 7.45 -41.35
C GLY A 595 -17.30 6.99 -40.99
N THR A 596 -17.06 6.72 -39.71
CA THR A 596 -15.74 6.32 -39.21
C THR A 596 -15.42 4.87 -39.57
N ILE A 597 -14.26 4.65 -40.17
CA ILE A 597 -13.68 3.34 -40.44
C ILE A 597 -12.52 3.14 -39.48
N THR A 598 -12.48 2.01 -38.77
CA THR A 598 -11.36 1.66 -37.88
C THR A 598 -10.78 0.33 -38.32
N ALA A 599 -9.56 0.40 -38.83
CA ALA A 599 -8.73 -0.70 -39.28
C ALA A 599 -7.33 -0.46 -38.69
N LEU A 600 -6.85 -1.39 -37.86
CA LEU A 600 -5.60 -1.23 -37.10
C LEU A 600 -4.53 -2.24 -37.54
N GLY A 601 -4.91 -3.19 -38.39
CA GLY A 601 -4.02 -4.14 -39.02
C GLY A 601 -3.02 -3.46 -39.95
N THR A 602 -1.86 -4.09 -40.13
CA THR A 602 -0.87 -3.63 -41.09
C THR A 602 -0.15 -4.84 -41.71
N GLY A 603 0.32 -4.69 -42.95
CA GLY A 603 1.11 -5.70 -43.64
C GLY A 603 0.35 -7.01 -43.84
N VAL A 604 0.88 -8.12 -43.33
CA VAL A 604 0.26 -9.47 -43.46
C VAL A 604 -1.04 -9.62 -42.66
N ASN A 605 -1.31 -8.70 -41.74
CA ASN A 605 -2.55 -8.62 -40.97
C ASN A 605 -3.40 -7.40 -41.38
N GLY A 606 -3.11 -6.77 -42.54
CA GLY A 606 -3.90 -5.66 -43.06
C GLY A 606 -5.32 -6.09 -43.42
N GLU A 607 -6.26 -5.16 -43.35
CA GLU A 607 -7.68 -5.40 -43.53
C GLU A 607 -8.04 -5.66 -44.99
N GLN A 608 -8.89 -6.67 -45.21
CA GLN A 608 -9.38 -7.03 -46.54
C GLN A 608 -10.91 -6.94 -46.62
N ILE A 609 -11.41 -6.22 -47.63
CA ILE A 609 -12.82 -6.25 -48.00
C ILE A 609 -13.01 -7.01 -49.31
N THR A 610 -13.77 -8.09 -49.26
CA THR A 610 -14.24 -8.82 -50.43
C THR A 610 -15.63 -8.30 -50.84
N ILE A 611 -15.74 -7.76 -52.06
CA ILE A 611 -16.99 -7.24 -52.61
C ILE A 611 -17.65 -8.31 -53.48
N SER A 612 -18.80 -8.79 -53.02
CA SER A 612 -19.67 -9.69 -53.78
C SER A 612 -20.66 -8.89 -54.62
N GLY A 613 -20.78 -9.22 -55.90
CA GLY A 613 -21.76 -8.63 -56.82
C GLY A 613 -21.35 -7.31 -57.49
N ASP A 614 -22.18 -6.86 -58.44
CA ASP A 614 -21.96 -5.69 -59.28
C ASP A 614 -22.18 -4.36 -58.53
N GLY A 615 -21.58 -3.28 -59.05
CA GLY A 615 -21.71 -1.93 -58.50
C GLY A 615 -20.40 -1.16 -58.44
N ASN A 616 -20.51 0.16 -58.30
CA ASN A 616 -19.35 1.03 -58.10
C ASN A 616 -18.91 0.98 -56.64
N ILE A 617 -17.61 1.09 -56.38
CA ILE A 617 -17.07 1.22 -55.02
C ILE A 617 -16.07 2.36 -54.97
N THR A 618 -15.97 3.01 -53.81
CA THR A 618 -14.91 3.98 -53.48
C THR A 618 -14.15 3.46 -52.28
N THR A 619 -12.84 3.26 -52.38
CA THR A 619 -12.04 2.68 -51.29
C THR A 619 -12.26 3.45 -49.98
N LEU A 620 -12.38 2.73 -48.89
CA LEU A 620 -12.45 3.31 -47.55
C LEU A 620 -11.04 3.59 -47.04
N THR A 621 -10.88 4.63 -46.22
CA THR A 621 -9.60 4.92 -45.58
C THR A 621 -9.18 3.77 -44.69
N ASP A 622 -7.86 3.57 -44.57
CA ASP A 622 -7.25 2.56 -43.70
C ASP A 622 -7.53 1.10 -44.08
N ILE A 623 -8.09 0.82 -45.27
CA ILE A 623 -8.24 -0.55 -45.80
C ILE A 623 -7.14 -0.83 -46.83
N GLU A 624 -6.32 -1.85 -46.57
CA GLU A 624 -5.17 -2.19 -47.42
C GLU A 624 -5.55 -3.00 -48.65
N THR A 625 -6.55 -3.88 -48.56
CA THR A 625 -6.86 -4.83 -49.63
C THR A 625 -8.34 -4.85 -50.01
N TYR A 626 -8.61 -4.75 -51.31
CA TYR A 626 -9.92 -5.01 -51.89
C TYR A 626 -9.87 -6.20 -52.84
N VAL A 627 -10.77 -7.16 -52.65
CA VAL A 627 -10.99 -8.29 -53.56
C VAL A 627 -12.37 -8.12 -54.19
N LEU A 628 -12.45 -8.17 -55.52
CA LEU A 628 -13.72 -8.12 -56.23
C LEU A 628 -14.02 -9.52 -56.77
N GLU A 629 -15.07 -10.15 -56.27
CA GLU A 629 -15.52 -11.44 -56.81
C GLU A 629 -16.09 -11.28 -58.21
N ASP A 630 -16.04 -12.31 -59.06
CA ASP A 630 -16.66 -12.29 -60.41
C ASP A 630 -18.20 -12.24 -60.30
N ASP A 631 -18.88 -11.50 -61.17
CA ASP A 631 -20.36 -11.42 -61.20
C ASP A 631 -20.89 -11.43 -62.64
N SER A 632 -22.19 -11.67 -62.73
CA SER A 632 -23.00 -11.86 -63.91
C SER A 632 -22.91 -10.76 -64.98
N THR A 633 -22.65 -9.49 -64.64
CA THR A 633 -22.55 -8.41 -65.65
C THR A 633 -21.19 -7.72 -65.74
N ASN A 634 -20.29 -7.93 -64.76
CA ASN A 634 -18.96 -7.31 -64.68
C ASN A 634 -18.98 -5.77 -64.71
N ALA A 635 -20.08 -5.13 -64.31
CA ALA A 635 -20.24 -3.68 -64.34
C ALA A 635 -19.76 -3.04 -63.03
N ARG A 636 -18.48 -2.63 -62.98
CA ARG A 636 -17.84 -2.07 -61.77
C ARG A 636 -16.92 -0.91 -62.08
N THR A 637 -16.94 0.09 -61.21
CA THR A 637 -15.95 1.16 -61.17
C THR A 637 -15.34 1.20 -59.77
N VAL A 638 -14.01 1.14 -59.67
CA VAL A 638 -13.29 1.36 -58.42
C VAL A 638 -12.70 2.75 -58.43
N THR A 639 -13.10 3.58 -57.47
CA THR A 639 -12.48 4.88 -57.21
C THR A 639 -11.56 4.73 -56.00
N VAL A 640 -10.29 5.10 -56.14
CA VAL A 640 -9.31 5.07 -55.04
C VAL A 640 -9.13 6.49 -54.51
N THR A 641 -9.22 6.66 -53.19
CA THR A 641 -9.15 7.97 -52.50
C THR A 641 -7.99 8.05 -51.54
#